data_AF-A0A8T1UHH1-F1
#
_entry.id   AF-A0A8T1UHH1-F1
#
_cell.length_a   1.000
_cell.length_b   1.000
_cell.length_c   1.000
_cell.angle_alpha   90.00
_cell.angle_beta   90.00
_cell.angle_gamma   90.00
#
_symmetry.space_group_name_H-M   'P 1'
#
loop_
_entity.id
_entity.type
_entity.pdbx_description
1 polymer ?
#
loop_
_entity_poly.entity_id
_entity_poly.type
_entity_poly.pdbx_seq_one_letter_code
_entity_poly.pdbx_strand_id
1 'polypeptide(L)'
;MAEAAEISRPMVGSMSGAPVSGSTFRNSEYTRDAMETSRLTESGGRDSAMYGPGGQRQTEMKLLAVEPDLGAAPERTQDYKGRIRTWPGLLLLLSIVAAAVALITINAIDVQDQTDINAQRFENASQSRRKIKDGLDDDNVIVSDDGQVGNPKKYPDMGCELPDYQSKKGQIYAVSKNGTEVPVGIKGLNWFGMETGLAIPFGLWENMDNGTSVYEVAAFLARNKFNSVRLPVCIKNILKDVAPDKSLINLNTNRAINITSYITTIQTIVEALGYRHITVMISLHTLDPKKSGGAWFSEDLGVSEDDFLDAVDILTKNLCKSRYWNILGLDLKNEPHECSWGGSDPDWQKGATLIGNRMLEGCPNWLAFVEGIASKGTITLNGEENTYFDWWGGGLADAGDDPITFDVENKLVWAPHYYNTGVSPAWYLYASGTQNAEGAREDYVELDDETLRNNVEKTMDKMFGYLIGADPNTAMVMGEFAGLYGKDAHPMKTTKRTTDFTIEVMLKAGYAGGYMWSLNPESAYQFNPADTFGTFTEGLLDDDWLTPNKVFVEGMAALDDIKDLKMFPCFEVEVESDAGSDYRENVAPVSSPPQLLTNVFSMEVSVVRPMPKSTSTAADSTDPPTNTFRNSEYTSGRASTYMEQGPGSESGRETMSQRQTEMKLMAMEPSDNQPPERVQDYKGRIRTWRGVILLCVIVGGAAAIITACAMSASDDAATRQARYENRTEERRRINDGLTDDEVLISDDGQVGNPKKYPDMGCELPDYQSKDGQIFAVSKNGTEVPVGIKGVNWFGMETGLAIPFGLWENMDNGTSVYEVAAFLARNKFNSVRLPVCIKNILKNTPPQKTLINANTNRAINITTYMSTLQTIIQALGYRKITVMISLHTLDTKKSGGAWYSDELDVTEEQFLNAVDLLTKNLCTSKYWNILGLDLKNEPHECSWGGKAPDWQKGSSLIGNRMLKGCPNWMAFVEGIAGSGTVSVGDRTDTYYDWWGGGLENAGENTVELTTENKLVWAPHYYNTGVFPAWYLYASTGEKDASGAFKTYVELDDATLRRNVEITMDKMFGYLLGVDKNSAMVMGEFAGLYGKDAHPKKTTKRTTDFTIEIMLKAGYAGGYMWSLNPESAYQFNPADTYGTFTEGLLDDDWLTPNKAFMEGMAGMDDIKDLKMFPCFPQKASSTSSK
;
A
#
# COMPACT_ATOMS: atom_id res chain seq x y z
N MET A 1 10.47 -15.80 41.39
CA MET A 1 11.88 -15.67 40.91
C MET A 1 12.16 -16.71 39.82
N ALA A 2 11.31 -16.78 38.81
CA ALA A 2 11.43 -17.71 37.67
C ALA A 2 10.50 -17.28 36.51
N GLU A 3 10.39 -15.97 36.29
CA GLU A 3 9.82 -15.39 35.07
C GLU A 3 10.93 -14.50 34.52
N ALA A 4 11.80 -15.08 33.69
CA ALA A 4 12.58 -14.31 32.74
C ALA A 4 11.64 -13.97 31.57
N ALA A 5 11.87 -12.84 30.90
CA ALA A 5 10.94 -12.39 29.86
C ALA A 5 11.07 -13.23 28.58
N GLU A 6 9.96 -13.86 28.16
CA GLU A 6 9.72 -14.18 26.74
C GLU A 6 9.88 -12.87 25.94
N ILE A 7 10.63 -12.87 24.84
CA ILE A 7 10.88 -11.66 24.03
C ILE A 7 9.54 -11.09 23.57
N SER A 8 9.13 -9.97 24.18
CA SER A 8 7.70 -9.75 24.42
C SER A 8 6.93 -9.36 23.17
N ARG A 9 6.14 -10.30 22.65
CA ARG A 9 5.03 -10.03 21.74
C ARG A 9 4.06 -9.01 22.33
N PRO A 10 3.40 -8.15 21.52
CA PRO A 10 2.33 -7.27 22.01
C PRO A 10 1.18 -8.07 22.62
N MET A 11 1.08 -8.10 23.96
CA MET A 11 0.12 -8.95 24.66
C MET A 11 -1.34 -8.50 24.47
N VAL A 12 -2.10 -9.29 23.72
CA VAL A 12 -3.56 -9.23 23.67
C VAL A 12 -4.14 -9.99 24.87
N GLY A 13 -4.20 -9.31 26.02
CA GLY A 13 -4.53 -9.92 27.31
C GLY A 13 -5.97 -10.47 27.41
N SER A 14 -6.13 -11.53 28.19
CA SER A 14 -7.43 -12.05 28.63
C SER A 14 -7.36 -12.61 30.06
N MET A 15 -8.25 -12.15 30.93
CA MET A 15 -8.63 -12.86 32.17
C MET A 15 -10.16 -12.85 32.33
N SER A 16 -10.67 -13.88 33.02
CA SER A 16 -12.06 -14.31 32.89
C SER A 16 -13.03 -13.73 33.93
N GLY A 17 -14.08 -13.07 33.45
CA GLY A 17 -15.25 -12.67 34.24
C GLY A 17 -16.37 -12.14 33.33
N ALA A 18 -17.49 -12.86 33.23
CA ALA A 18 -18.60 -12.56 32.32
C ALA A 18 -19.46 -11.36 32.77
N PRO A 19 -20.27 -10.72 31.88
CA PRO A 19 -20.61 -11.12 30.51
C PRO A 19 -20.18 -10.16 29.38
N VAL A 20 -20.36 -10.63 28.15
CA VAL A 20 -19.88 -10.05 26.88
C VAL A 20 -20.43 -8.65 26.60
N SER A 21 -19.52 -7.71 26.30
CA SER A 21 -19.79 -6.55 25.43
C SER A 21 -18.60 -6.35 24.48
N GLY A 22 -18.87 -5.85 23.26
CA GLY A 22 -17.89 -5.83 22.16
C GLY A 22 -17.02 -4.58 22.10
N SER A 23 -15.98 -4.65 21.26
CA SER A 23 -14.97 -3.60 21.02
C SER A 23 -13.98 -3.42 22.20
N THR A 24 -12.74 -2.95 22.06
CA THR A 24 -11.89 -2.61 20.88
C THR A 24 -10.53 -2.08 21.40
N PHE A 25 -9.46 -2.26 20.62
CA PHE A 25 -8.08 -1.83 20.96
C PHE A 25 -7.88 -0.31 21.24
N ARG A 26 -6.70 0.04 21.76
CA ARG A 26 -6.24 1.41 22.08
C ARG A 26 -4.70 1.53 22.01
N ASN A 27 -4.21 2.78 22.01
CA ASN A 27 -2.86 3.18 21.60
C ASN A 27 -1.92 3.50 22.78
N SER A 28 -0.63 3.66 22.48
CA SER A 28 0.28 4.73 22.98
C SER A 28 1.21 5.11 21.79
N GLU A 29 1.52 6.36 21.41
CA GLU A 29 1.87 7.63 22.09
C GLU A 29 3.36 7.79 22.47
N TYR A 30 4.08 8.73 21.84
CA TYR A 30 4.88 9.78 22.53
C TYR A 30 5.48 10.89 21.61
N THR A 31 5.03 12.14 21.79
CA THR A 31 5.74 13.45 21.56
C THR A 31 6.28 13.90 20.17
N ARG A 32 6.81 15.13 20.13
CA ARG A 32 7.10 16.03 18.98
C ARG A 32 8.38 16.84 19.24
N ASP A 33 9.04 17.39 18.21
CA ASP A 33 9.12 18.87 17.96
C ASP A 33 9.96 19.26 16.71
N ALA A 34 10.07 20.58 16.44
CA ALA A 34 10.70 21.28 15.29
C ALA A 34 9.94 21.18 13.95
N MET A 35 9.39 22.26 13.34
CA MET A 35 9.97 23.51 12.77
C MET A 35 10.60 23.33 11.37
N GLU A 36 10.48 24.25 10.39
CA GLU A 36 9.50 25.33 10.11
C GLU A 36 9.71 25.83 8.64
N THR A 37 8.72 26.51 8.04
CA THR A 37 8.77 27.17 6.70
C THR A 37 8.82 26.21 5.48
N SER A 38 8.46 26.59 4.25
CA SER A 38 8.13 27.92 3.68
C SER A 38 6.88 27.93 2.80
N ARG A 39 6.20 29.09 2.72
CA ARG A 39 5.05 29.35 1.82
C ARG A 39 5.48 29.82 0.42
N LEU A 40 4.46 29.98 -0.44
CA LEU A 40 4.36 30.77 -1.69
C LEU A 40 4.47 29.94 -2.98
N THR A 41 3.60 30.03 -3.99
CA THR A 41 2.21 30.47 -4.22
C THR A 41 2.00 30.35 -5.74
N GLU A 42 0.76 30.25 -6.19
CA GLU A 42 0.38 30.19 -7.61
C GLU A 42 0.89 31.37 -8.46
N SER A 43 1.22 31.11 -9.73
CA SER A 43 0.44 31.61 -10.89
C SER A 43 1.14 31.22 -12.20
N GLY A 44 0.40 31.17 -13.31
CA GLY A 44 0.94 30.83 -14.63
C GLY A 44 0.21 31.53 -15.76
N GLY A 45 0.55 31.18 -17.02
CA GLY A 45 -0.30 31.50 -18.18
C GLY A 45 0.41 32.05 -19.43
N ARG A 46 0.45 31.19 -20.47
CA ARG A 46 0.29 31.49 -21.92
C ARG A 46 1.28 32.40 -22.66
N ASP A 47 1.94 31.79 -23.65
CA ASP A 47 1.92 32.13 -25.09
C ASP A 47 1.96 33.64 -25.51
N SER A 48 2.87 34.11 -26.37
CA SER A 48 3.09 33.57 -27.73
C SER A 48 4.15 34.36 -28.55
N ALA A 49 4.57 33.79 -29.70
CA ALA A 49 5.04 34.45 -30.94
C ALA A 49 6.38 35.27 -31.01
N MET A 50 7.47 34.54 -31.30
CA MET A 50 8.25 34.64 -32.57
C MET A 50 8.65 36.01 -33.19
N TYR A 51 9.95 36.36 -33.19
CA TYR A 51 10.82 36.54 -34.40
C TYR A 51 12.31 36.83 -34.04
N GLY A 52 13.25 36.54 -34.95
CA GLY A 52 14.71 36.81 -34.81
C GLY A 52 15.15 38.23 -35.25
N PRO A 53 16.45 38.55 -35.49
CA PRO A 53 17.37 37.74 -36.34
C PRO A 53 18.92 37.79 -36.08
N GLY A 54 19.67 36.95 -36.81
CA GLY A 54 21.10 37.15 -37.20
C GLY A 54 22.19 36.47 -36.32
N GLY A 55 23.34 36.02 -36.82
CA GLY A 55 23.79 35.79 -38.21
C GLY A 55 25.26 36.20 -38.51
N GLN A 56 26.16 35.24 -38.85
CA GLN A 56 27.53 35.55 -39.34
C GLN A 56 28.11 34.61 -40.43
N ARG A 57 28.56 35.25 -41.51
CA ARG A 57 29.78 35.05 -42.36
C ARG A 57 30.37 33.65 -42.64
N GLN A 58 30.19 33.25 -43.91
CA GLN A 58 31.22 32.92 -44.93
C GLN A 58 32.66 32.46 -44.55
N THR A 59 33.15 31.49 -45.33
CA THR A 59 34.52 31.46 -45.87
C THR A 59 34.50 30.96 -47.33
N GLU A 60 35.52 31.28 -48.13
CA GLU A 60 35.57 31.00 -49.58
C GLU A 60 36.41 29.74 -49.92
N MET A 61 36.15 29.15 -51.09
CA MET A 61 37.18 28.43 -51.85
C MET A 61 37.08 28.75 -53.36
N LYS A 62 38.23 28.65 -54.04
CA LYS A 62 38.52 29.34 -55.30
C LYS A 62 38.73 28.34 -56.44
N LEU A 63 37.98 28.50 -57.53
CA LEU A 63 38.13 27.68 -58.74
C LEU A 63 39.39 28.05 -59.53
N LEU A 64 40.06 27.04 -60.08
CA LEU A 64 41.14 27.16 -61.04
C LEU A 64 40.71 26.47 -62.35
N ALA A 65 40.92 27.15 -63.48
CA ALA A 65 40.46 26.68 -64.79
C ALA A 65 41.50 25.79 -65.48
N VAL A 66 41.01 24.89 -66.32
CA VAL A 66 41.80 24.21 -67.36
C VAL A 66 41.11 24.50 -68.68
N GLU A 67 41.87 25.02 -69.66
CA GLU A 67 41.37 25.43 -70.97
C GLU A 67 41.27 24.25 -71.97
N PRO A 68 40.51 24.40 -73.07
CA PRO A 68 40.06 23.27 -73.87
C PRO A 68 41.02 22.86 -74.99
N ASP A 69 40.89 21.61 -75.45
CA ASP A 69 41.41 21.19 -76.75
C ASP A 69 40.38 21.45 -77.87
N LEU A 70 40.86 21.69 -79.09
CA LEU A 70 40.11 22.25 -80.22
C LEU A 70 40.18 21.34 -81.45
N GLY A 71 39.11 20.56 -81.73
CA GLY A 71 39.00 19.92 -83.04
C GLY A 71 37.95 18.83 -83.22
N ALA A 72 36.77 19.18 -83.73
CA ALA A 72 35.91 18.28 -84.52
C ALA A 72 34.99 19.09 -85.46
N ALA A 73 34.78 18.60 -86.68
CA ALA A 73 33.93 19.23 -87.70
C ALA A 73 32.45 18.74 -87.63
N PRO A 74 31.48 19.46 -88.22
CA PRO A 74 30.06 19.23 -87.96
C PRO A 74 29.38 18.27 -88.96
N GLU A 75 28.94 17.11 -88.46
CA GLU A 75 28.05 16.17 -89.15
C GLU A 75 26.97 15.67 -88.17
N ARG A 76 25.82 15.14 -88.57
CA ARG A 76 24.80 15.39 -89.61
C ARG A 76 23.69 14.36 -89.31
N THR A 77 22.47 14.56 -89.81
CA THR A 77 21.26 14.00 -89.19
C THR A 77 20.87 12.56 -89.56
N GLN A 78 21.81 11.65 -89.82
CA GLN A 78 21.48 10.28 -90.31
C GLN A 78 21.99 9.08 -89.49
N ASP A 79 22.90 9.24 -88.52
CA ASP A 79 23.38 8.13 -87.67
C ASP A 79 22.41 7.73 -86.53
N TYR A 80 21.10 7.87 -86.76
CA TYR A 80 20.07 7.54 -85.77
C TYR A 80 19.67 6.06 -85.81
N LYS A 81 20.58 5.18 -85.37
CA LYS A 81 20.23 3.80 -84.99
C LYS A 81 20.22 3.65 -83.47
N GLY A 82 19.12 3.11 -82.95
CA GLY A 82 18.68 3.37 -81.59
C GLY A 82 19.53 2.73 -80.49
N ARG A 83 19.68 3.45 -79.37
CA ARG A 83 20.03 2.90 -78.06
C ARG A 83 18.97 3.34 -77.06
N ILE A 84 18.48 2.41 -76.25
CA ILE A 84 17.40 2.64 -75.29
C ILE A 84 17.90 3.58 -74.18
N ARG A 85 17.18 4.69 -73.95
CA ARG A 85 17.40 5.55 -72.78
C ARG A 85 16.72 4.94 -71.55
N THR A 86 17.48 4.19 -70.77
CA THR A 86 17.14 3.98 -69.35
C THR A 86 17.26 5.31 -68.59
N TRP A 87 16.39 5.53 -67.60
CA TRP A 87 16.20 6.84 -66.97
C TRP A 87 17.05 7.02 -65.70
N PRO A 88 17.99 8.00 -65.63
CA PRO A 88 18.64 8.36 -64.38
C PRO A 88 17.64 8.83 -63.31
N GLY A 89 16.55 9.47 -63.73
CA GLY A 89 15.50 9.97 -62.83
C GLY A 89 14.68 8.86 -62.14
N LEU A 90 14.58 7.66 -62.71
CA LEU A 90 13.88 6.54 -62.07
C LEU A 90 14.73 5.94 -60.94
N LEU A 91 16.03 5.80 -61.16
CA LEU A 91 16.99 5.40 -60.12
C LEU A 91 17.06 6.46 -59.01
N LEU A 92 17.09 7.74 -59.35
CA LEU A 92 17.05 8.83 -58.37
C LEU A 92 15.77 8.77 -57.52
N LEU A 93 14.60 8.60 -58.17
CA LEU A 93 13.32 8.45 -57.47
C LEU A 93 13.31 7.23 -56.54
N LEU A 94 13.78 6.07 -57.01
CA LEU A 94 13.93 4.87 -56.19
C LEU A 94 14.86 5.09 -54.99
N SER A 95 16.00 5.79 -55.17
CA SER A 95 16.90 6.11 -54.07
C SER A 95 16.30 7.10 -53.06
N ILE A 96 15.46 8.05 -53.51
CA ILE A 96 14.74 8.97 -52.63
C ILE A 96 13.65 8.22 -51.85
N VAL A 97 12.89 7.32 -52.49
CA VAL A 97 11.89 6.49 -51.81
C VAL A 97 12.54 5.53 -50.83
N ALA A 98 13.65 4.88 -51.20
CA ALA A 98 14.41 4.01 -50.31
C ALA A 98 15.00 4.78 -49.11
N ALA A 99 15.53 5.98 -49.33
CA ALA A 99 16.03 6.85 -48.25
C ALA A 99 14.88 7.35 -47.35
N ALA A 100 13.71 7.68 -47.90
CA ALA A 100 12.54 8.06 -47.11
C ALA A 100 12.01 6.90 -46.26
N VAL A 101 11.91 5.69 -46.83
CA VAL A 101 11.56 4.47 -46.07
C VAL A 101 12.59 4.21 -44.99
N ALA A 102 13.89 4.25 -45.30
CA ALA A 102 14.94 4.06 -44.30
C ALA A 102 14.87 5.10 -43.16
N LEU A 103 14.65 6.38 -43.47
CA LEU A 103 14.50 7.45 -42.46
C LEU A 103 13.24 7.29 -41.61
N ILE A 104 12.13 6.80 -42.19
CA ILE A 104 10.91 6.47 -41.44
C ILE A 104 11.15 5.27 -40.52
N THR A 105 11.82 4.21 -41.01
CA THR A 105 12.18 3.05 -40.19
C THR A 105 13.16 3.44 -39.06
N ILE A 106 14.16 4.27 -39.33
CA ILE A 106 15.09 4.78 -38.31
C ILE A 106 14.35 5.63 -37.27
N ASN A 107 13.46 6.54 -37.67
CA ASN A 107 12.67 7.32 -36.69
C ASN A 107 11.70 6.44 -35.89
N ALA A 108 11.13 5.39 -36.50
CA ALA A 108 10.28 4.45 -35.78
C ALA A 108 11.06 3.65 -34.73
N ILE A 109 12.31 3.28 -35.04
CA ILE A 109 13.25 2.68 -34.08
C ILE A 109 13.62 3.70 -32.99
N ASP A 110 14.10 4.91 -33.33
CA ASP A 110 14.45 5.95 -32.36
C ASP A 110 13.28 6.28 -31.40
N VAL A 111 12.04 6.33 -31.90
CA VAL A 111 10.83 6.60 -31.08
C VAL A 111 10.48 5.41 -30.19
N GLN A 112 10.69 4.18 -30.64
CA GLN A 112 10.51 3.00 -29.81
C GLN A 112 11.61 2.90 -28.75
N ASP A 113 12.88 3.05 -29.13
CA ASP A 113 14.03 3.11 -28.22
C ASP A 113 13.83 4.21 -27.15
N GLN A 114 13.36 5.40 -27.50
CA GLN A 114 13.01 6.45 -26.52
C GLN A 114 11.80 6.08 -25.64
N THR A 115 10.84 5.32 -26.14
CA THR A 115 9.71 4.83 -25.33
C THR A 115 10.20 3.82 -24.30
N ASP A 116 11.02 2.86 -24.73
CA ASP A 116 11.57 1.79 -23.89
C ASP A 116 12.57 2.36 -22.86
N ILE A 117 13.40 3.35 -23.24
CA ILE A 117 14.25 4.12 -22.31
C ILE A 117 13.42 4.85 -21.25
N ASN A 118 12.26 5.41 -21.61
CA ASN A 118 11.41 6.14 -20.64
C ASN A 118 10.63 5.20 -19.73
N ALA A 119 10.20 4.04 -20.22
CA ALA A 119 9.65 2.97 -19.39
C ALA A 119 10.71 2.44 -18.40
N GLN A 120 11.93 2.15 -18.88
CA GLN A 120 13.05 1.73 -18.04
C GLN A 120 13.44 2.79 -16.99
N ARG A 121 13.40 4.08 -17.34
CA ARG A 121 13.60 5.18 -16.37
C ARG A 121 12.53 5.20 -15.28
N PHE A 122 11.26 4.98 -15.63
CA PHE A 122 10.17 4.92 -14.66
C PHE A 122 10.35 3.71 -13.72
N GLU A 123 10.62 2.53 -14.26
CA GLU A 123 10.82 1.31 -13.46
C GLU A 123 12.08 1.39 -12.58
N ASN A 124 13.20 1.89 -13.10
CA ASN A 124 14.42 2.14 -12.31
C ASN A 124 14.15 3.16 -11.18
N ALA A 125 13.36 4.22 -11.43
CA ALA A 125 12.95 5.17 -10.39
C ALA A 125 11.93 4.56 -9.40
N SER A 126 11.14 3.57 -9.84
CA SER A 126 10.25 2.81 -8.97
C SER A 126 11.03 1.87 -8.05
N GLN A 127 11.95 1.08 -8.59
CA GLN A 127 12.91 0.29 -7.82
C GLN A 127 13.69 1.18 -6.83
N SER A 128 14.22 2.32 -7.28
CA SER A 128 15.01 3.24 -6.43
C SER A 128 14.23 3.83 -5.25
N ARG A 129 12.89 3.80 -5.26
CA ARG A 129 12.05 4.20 -4.12
C ARG A 129 11.79 3.04 -3.15
N ARG A 130 11.75 1.80 -3.65
CA ARG A 130 11.54 0.56 -2.88
C ARG A 130 12.83 -0.01 -2.28
N LYS A 131 13.98 0.32 -2.88
CA LYS A 131 15.29 -0.15 -2.45
C LYS A 131 15.60 0.28 -1.01
N ILE A 132 15.91 -0.70 -0.16
CA ILE A 132 16.38 -0.45 1.21
C ILE A 132 17.70 0.35 1.16
N LYS A 133 17.75 1.47 1.90
CA LYS A 133 18.69 2.59 1.74
C LYS A 133 20.05 2.36 2.41
N ASP A 134 20.63 1.17 2.21
CA ASP A 134 21.97 0.82 2.69
C ASP A 134 23.10 1.62 2.02
N GLY A 135 22.89 2.08 0.78
CA GLY A 135 23.90 2.78 -0.01
C GLY A 135 24.83 1.84 -0.78
N LEU A 136 24.47 0.56 -0.88
CA LEU A 136 25.17 -0.46 -1.66
C LEU A 136 24.39 -0.73 -2.96
N ASP A 137 25.09 -1.10 -4.03
CA ASP A 137 24.45 -1.45 -5.31
C ASP A 137 24.16 -2.95 -5.44
N ASP A 138 23.29 -3.28 -6.40
CA ASP A 138 22.79 -4.64 -6.63
C ASP A 138 23.21 -5.09 -8.03
N ASP A 139 24.10 -6.08 -8.10
CA ASP A 139 24.64 -6.59 -9.36
C ASP A 139 23.65 -7.54 -10.08
N ASN A 140 22.63 -8.07 -9.39
CA ASN A 140 21.74 -9.14 -9.87
C ASN A 140 20.27 -8.71 -9.88
N VAL A 141 20.00 -7.51 -10.43
CA VAL A 141 18.64 -6.96 -10.53
C VAL A 141 17.79 -7.75 -11.53
N ILE A 142 16.69 -8.35 -11.06
CA ILE A 142 15.75 -9.05 -11.93
C ILE A 142 14.83 -8.07 -12.68
N VAL A 143 14.60 -8.34 -13.96
CA VAL A 143 13.62 -7.62 -14.79
C VAL A 143 12.57 -8.64 -15.24
N SER A 144 11.30 -8.36 -14.98
CA SER A 144 10.20 -9.25 -15.35
C SER A 144 9.91 -9.18 -16.86
N ASP A 145 9.18 -10.19 -17.35
CA ASP A 145 8.57 -10.28 -18.68
C ASP A 145 7.77 -9.04 -19.15
N ASP A 146 7.27 -8.22 -18.22
CA ASP A 146 6.57 -6.95 -18.48
C ASP A 146 7.41 -5.71 -18.18
N GLY A 147 8.72 -5.86 -18.09
CA GLY A 147 9.68 -4.76 -17.92
C GLY A 147 9.85 -4.26 -16.49
N GLN A 148 9.05 -4.73 -15.51
CA GLN A 148 9.20 -4.26 -14.13
C GLN A 148 10.52 -4.70 -13.50
N VAL A 149 11.19 -3.73 -12.87
CA VAL A 149 12.52 -3.88 -12.28
C VAL A 149 12.40 -4.16 -10.78
N GLY A 150 13.02 -5.26 -10.32
CA GLY A 150 12.98 -5.69 -8.91
C GLY A 150 11.61 -6.16 -8.42
N ASN A 151 10.73 -6.64 -9.31
CA ASN A 151 9.38 -7.11 -8.95
C ASN A 151 8.89 -8.21 -9.91
N PRO A 152 9.45 -9.43 -9.82
CA PRO A 152 9.10 -10.51 -10.73
C PRO A 152 7.71 -11.09 -10.46
N LYS A 153 7.02 -11.56 -11.51
CA LYS A 153 5.77 -12.36 -11.35
C LYS A 153 6.00 -13.75 -10.76
N LYS A 154 7.22 -14.27 -10.89
CA LYS A 154 7.69 -15.55 -10.33
C LYS A 154 9.21 -15.52 -10.31
N TYR A 155 9.84 -16.07 -9.28
CA TYR A 155 11.29 -16.29 -9.29
C TYR A 155 11.66 -17.36 -10.34
N PRO A 156 12.83 -17.22 -10.99
CA PRO A 156 13.33 -18.25 -11.88
C PRO A 156 13.58 -19.53 -11.10
N ASP A 157 13.33 -20.68 -11.73
CA ASP A 157 13.84 -21.93 -11.19
C ASP A 157 15.35 -21.94 -11.43
N MET A 158 16.15 -21.98 -10.36
CA MET A 158 17.61 -21.88 -10.44
C MET A 158 18.24 -23.16 -11.01
N GLY A 159 17.48 -24.24 -11.22
CA GLY A 159 17.99 -25.49 -11.79
C GLY A 159 18.96 -26.24 -10.87
N CYS A 160 18.99 -25.89 -9.58
CA CYS A 160 19.83 -26.54 -8.60
C CYS A 160 19.31 -27.96 -8.30
N GLU A 161 20.20 -28.89 -7.98
CA GLU A 161 19.81 -30.05 -7.19
C GLU A 161 19.58 -29.69 -5.71
N LEU A 162 19.04 -30.63 -4.93
CA LEU A 162 18.96 -30.50 -3.47
C LEU A 162 20.30 -30.97 -2.89
N PRO A 163 21.11 -30.10 -2.26
CA PRO A 163 22.35 -30.51 -1.60
C PRO A 163 22.04 -31.43 -0.43
N ASP A 164 22.98 -32.30 -0.08
CA ASP A 164 23.00 -32.94 1.23
C ASP A 164 23.79 -32.06 2.20
N TYR A 165 23.10 -31.44 3.15
CA TYR A 165 23.72 -30.56 4.13
C TYR A 165 24.26 -31.40 5.30
N GLN A 166 25.55 -31.23 5.62
CA GLN A 166 26.25 -32.04 6.62
C GLN A 166 27.03 -31.17 7.61
N SER A 167 26.92 -31.54 8.89
CA SER A 167 27.63 -31.01 10.05
C SER A 167 28.80 -31.93 10.36
N LYS A 168 30.03 -31.50 10.04
CA LYS A 168 31.25 -32.30 10.19
C LYS A 168 32.48 -31.42 10.39
N LYS A 169 33.51 -31.92 11.09
CA LYS A 169 34.75 -31.18 11.39
C LYS A 169 34.50 -29.81 12.03
N GLY A 170 33.43 -29.67 12.83
CA GLY A 170 32.99 -28.45 13.51
C GLY A 170 32.31 -27.42 12.61
N GLN A 171 31.97 -27.75 11.36
CA GLN A 171 31.52 -26.80 10.33
C GLN A 171 30.38 -27.38 9.49
N ILE A 172 29.61 -26.51 8.84
CA ILE A 172 28.55 -26.91 7.90
C ILE A 172 29.15 -27.04 6.49
N TYR A 173 28.72 -28.08 5.77
CA TYR A 173 29.08 -28.36 4.38
C TYR A 173 27.80 -28.57 3.56
N ALA A 174 27.74 -27.97 2.38
CA ALA A 174 26.83 -28.39 1.33
C ALA A 174 27.54 -29.46 0.48
N VAL A 175 26.94 -30.64 0.33
CA VAL A 175 27.48 -31.74 -0.47
C VAL A 175 26.58 -31.99 -1.68
N SER A 176 27.16 -31.99 -2.88
CA SER A 176 26.47 -32.34 -4.12
C SER A 176 26.41 -33.86 -4.32
N LYS A 177 25.52 -34.34 -5.19
CA LYS A 177 25.39 -35.78 -5.51
C LYS A 177 26.65 -36.37 -6.15
N ASN A 178 27.46 -35.57 -6.85
CA ASN A 178 28.74 -36.01 -7.39
C ASN A 178 29.90 -36.00 -6.36
N GLY A 179 29.62 -35.66 -5.09
CA GLY A 179 30.57 -35.72 -3.98
C GLY A 179 31.43 -34.46 -3.82
N THR A 180 31.14 -33.37 -4.55
CA THR A 180 31.78 -32.07 -4.28
C THR A 180 31.27 -31.52 -2.95
N GLU A 181 32.15 -31.45 -1.94
CA GLU A 181 31.90 -30.83 -0.64
C GLU A 181 32.29 -29.34 -0.66
N VAL A 182 31.39 -28.44 -0.22
CA VAL A 182 31.67 -27.01 -0.04
C VAL A 182 31.41 -26.61 1.41
N PRO A 183 32.44 -26.26 2.20
CA PRO A 183 32.24 -25.70 3.54
C PRO A 183 31.60 -24.32 3.46
N VAL A 184 30.71 -24.00 4.40
CA VAL A 184 29.91 -22.77 4.43
C VAL A 184 29.74 -22.29 5.86
N GLY A 185 30.13 -21.04 6.12
CA GLY A 185 29.85 -20.31 7.36
C GLY A 185 28.55 -19.52 7.27
N ILE A 186 27.85 -19.30 8.38
CA ILE A 186 26.53 -18.66 8.42
C ILE A 186 26.59 -17.27 9.07
N LYS A 187 26.34 -16.23 8.28
CA LYS A 187 25.94 -14.89 8.75
C LYS A 187 24.43 -14.79 8.60
N GLY A 188 23.71 -15.16 9.65
CA GLY A 188 22.26 -15.26 9.66
C GLY A 188 21.56 -14.13 10.39
N LEU A 189 20.25 -14.01 10.17
CA LEU A 189 19.36 -13.27 11.04
C LEU A 189 17.97 -13.91 11.15
N ASN A 190 17.19 -13.48 12.14
CA ASN A 190 15.79 -13.84 12.32
C ASN A 190 14.86 -12.86 11.61
N TRP A 191 13.81 -13.38 10.96
CA TRP A 191 12.72 -12.57 10.37
C TRP A 191 11.37 -13.14 10.79
N PHE A 192 10.76 -12.54 11.81
CA PHE A 192 9.55 -13.07 12.44
C PHE A 192 8.25 -12.51 11.82
N GLY A 193 7.15 -13.20 12.13
CA GLY A 193 5.77 -12.84 11.78
C GLY A 193 4.89 -14.05 11.45
N MET A 194 5.45 -15.08 10.82
CA MET A 194 4.69 -16.28 10.39
C MET A 194 4.24 -17.14 11.57
N GLU A 195 4.93 -17.08 12.70
CA GLU A 195 4.61 -17.79 13.94
C GLU A 195 3.53 -17.08 14.80
N THR A 196 3.06 -15.91 14.35
CA THR A 196 1.93 -15.16 14.93
C THR A 196 0.58 -15.55 14.32
N GLY A 197 -0.50 -14.95 14.82
CA GLY A 197 -1.83 -15.03 14.20
C GLY A 197 -1.98 -14.34 12.84
N LEU A 198 -0.94 -13.63 12.37
CA LEU A 198 -0.92 -12.98 11.04
C LEU A 198 -0.37 -13.89 9.93
N ALA A 199 0.27 -15.00 10.29
CA ALA A 199 0.72 -16.07 9.39
C ALA A 199 1.70 -15.67 8.26
N ILE A 200 2.28 -14.46 8.28
CA ILE A 200 3.16 -13.89 7.25
C ILE A 200 4.34 -13.14 7.90
N PRO A 201 5.56 -13.11 7.32
CA PRO A 201 6.65 -12.30 7.87
C PRO A 201 6.28 -10.81 7.80
N PHE A 202 6.72 -10.03 8.79
CA PHE A 202 6.39 -8.60 8.81
C PHE A 202 7.20 -7.83 7.75
N GLY A 203 6.74 -6.61 7.44
CA GLY A 203 7.34 -5.71 6.47
C GLY A 203 6.78 -5.79 5.05
N LEU A 204 6.09 -6.86 4.65
CA LEU A 204 5.70 -7.12 3.25
C LEU A 204 4.54 -6.24 2.70
N TRP A 205 4.03 -5.31 3.50
CA TRP A 205 2.84 -4.48 3.24
C TRP A 205 3.11 -3.16 2.47
N GLU A 206 4.23 -3.06 1.75
CA GLU A 206 4.76 -1.83 1.10
C GLU A 206 3.69 -0.79 0.71
N ASN A 207 3.73 0.38 1.35
CA ASN A 207 2.81 1.49 1.13
C ASN A 207 3.56 2.83 1.02
N MET A 208 2.86 3.96 1.14
CA MET A 208 3.47 5.30 1.00
C MET A 208 4.26 5.77 2.24
N ASP A 209 4.03 5.15 3.41
CA ASP A 209 4.65 5.51 4.68
C ASP A 209 5.75 4.51 5.10
N ASN A 210 5.49 3.20 4.97
CA ASN A 210 6.45 2.16 5.32
C ASN A 210 6.21 0.83 4.58
N GLY A 211 7.07 -0.15 4.86
CA GLY A 211 7.00 -1.49 4.30
C GLY A 211 7.88 -1.64 3.06
N THR A 212 8.09 -2.90 2.66
CA THR A 212 9.05 -3.30 1.64
C THR A 212 8.55 -4.57 0.92
N SER A 213 9.38 -5.15 0.06
CA SER A 213 9.11 -6.40 -0.62
C SER A 213 10.10 -7.49 -0.21
N VAL A 214 9.71 -8.76 -0.33
CA VAL A 214 10.59 -9.91 -0.16
C VAL A 214 11.82 -9.84 -1.07
N TYR A 215 11.68 -9.21 -2.24
CA TYR A 215 12.77 -8.98 -3.19
C TYR A 215 13.82 -8.02 -2.62
N GLU A 216 13.40 -6.86 -2.08
CA GLU A 216 14.34 -5.89 -1.51
C GLU A 216 14.89 -6.33 -0.15
N VAL A 217 14.15 -7.12 0.63
CA VAL A 217 14.72 -7.84 1.80
C VAL A 217 15.84 -8.77 1.32
N ALA A 218 15.57 -9.70 0.40
CA ALA A 218 16.57 -10.63 -0.09
C ALA A 218 17.79 -9.93 -0.73
N ALA A 219 17.56 -8.80 -1.43
CA ALA A 219 18.63 -7.99 -2.00
C ALA A 219 19.45 -7.25 -0.93
N PHE A 220 18.81 -6.66 0.09
CA PHE A 220 19.49 -6.03 1.24
C PHE A 220 20.35 -7.02 2.02
N LEU A 221 19.82 -8.21 2.33
CA LEU A 221 20.57 -9.28 2.97
C LEU A 221 21.81 -9.66 2.14
N ALA A 222 21.63 -9.87 0.84
CA ALA A 222 22.72 -10.23 -0.06
C ALA A 222 23.82 -9.16 -0.13
N ARG A 223 23.45 -7.87 -0.28
CA ARG A 223 24.39 -6.74 -0.30
C ARG A 223 25.19 -6.62 1.00
N ASN A 224 24.58 -6.94 2.13
CA ASN A 224 25.20 -6.90 3.46
C ASN A 224 25.77 -8.27 3.90
N LYS A 225 25.97 -9.20 2.95
CA LYS A 225 26.54 -10.56 3.11
C LYS A 225 25.79 -11.50 4.06
N PHE A 226 24.56 -11.20 4.45
CA PHE A 226 23.72 -12.16 5.16
C PHE A 226 23.33 -13.28 4.20
N ASN A 227 23.68 -14.52 4.55
CA ASN A 227 23.53 -15.69 3.68
C ASN A 227 22.51 -16.71 4.20
N SER A 228 21.89 -16.48 5.36
CA SER A 228 20.76 -17.29 5.84
C SER A 228 19.71 -16.46 6.61
N VAL A 229 18.46 -16.90 6.55
CA VAL A 229 17.36 -16.44 7.40
C VAL A 229 16.90 -17.60 8.30
N ARG A 230 16.73 -17.35 9.60
CA ARG A 230 15.92 -18.19 10.49
C ARG A 230 14.49 -17.66 10.40
N LEU A 231 13.55 -18.53 10.03
CA LEU A 231 12.15 -18.20 9.74
C LEU A 231 11.25 -18.90 10.78
N PRO A 232 10.81 -18.19 11.83
CA PRO A 232 9.87 -18.70 12.81
C PRO A 232 8.51 -19.08 12.20
N VAL A 233 8.02 -20.29 12.50
CA VAL A 233 6.68 -20.76 12.10
C VAL A 233 5.88 -21.32 13.29
N CYS A 234 4.56 -21.42 13.11
CA CYS A 234 3.62 -21.93 14.13
C CYS A 234 3.04 -23.29 13.74
N ILE A 235 3.12 -24.26 14.65
CA ILE A 235 2.63 -25.64 14.47
C ILE A 235 1.15 -25.67 14.07
N LYS A 236 0.28 -24.92 14.77
CA LYS A 236 -1.14 -24.80 14.41
C LYS A 236 -1.41 -24.10 13.08
N ASN A 237 -0.50 -23.22 12.61
CA ASN A 237 -0.64 -22.60 11.29
C ASN A 237 -0.26 -23.60 10.18
N ILE A 238 0.75 -24.46 10.42
CA ILE A 238 1.12 -25.59 9.53
C ILE A 238 -0.03 -26.59 9.42
N LEU A 239 -0.51 -27.11 10.55
CA LEU A 239 -1.55 -28.16 10.61
C LEU A 239 -2.89 -27.75 9.98
N LYS A 240 -3.19 -26.45 9.96
CA LYS A 240 -4.41 -25.87 9.36
C LYS A 240 -4.17 -25.22 7.99
N ASP A 241 -2.92 -25.22 7.50
CA ASP A 241 -2.44 -24.53 6.30
C ASP A 241 -2.96 -23.09 6.14
N VAL A 242 -2.92 -22.32 7.25
CA VAL A 242 -3.57 -20.99 7.38
C VAL A 242 -3.05 -19.99 6.33
N ALA A 243 -3.90 -19.66 5.37
CA ALA A 243 -3.66 -18.58 4.42
C ALA A 243 -3.51 -17.22 5.13
N PRO A 244 -2.46 -16.43 4.83
CA PRO A 244 -2.34 -15.05 5.31
C PRO A 244 -3.50 -14.15 4.89
N ASP A 245 -3.78 -13.13 5.70
CA ASP A 245 -4.68 -12.05 5.31
C ASP A 245 -4.06 -11.20 4.20
N LYS A 246 -4.80 -11.01 3.10
CA LYS A 246 -4.35 -10.26 1.91
C LYS A 246 -3.97 -8.81 2.21
N SER A 247 -4.53 -8.20 3.25
CA SER A 247 -4.25 -6.81 3.65
C SER A 247 -2.83 -6.61 4.23
N LEU A 248 -2.14 -7.70 4.58
CA LEU A 248 -0.83 -7.67 5.24
C LEU A 248 0.36 -7.76 4.26
N ILE A 249 0.10 -7.84 2.95
CA ILE A 249 1.13 -7.90 1.91
C ILE A 249 0.69 -7.12 0.66
N ASN A 250 1.57 -6.25 0.15
CA ASN A 250 1.32 -5.60 -1.13
C ASN A 250 1.65 -6.56 -2.28
N LEU A 251 0.65 -7.31 -2.74
CA LEU A 251 0.78 -8.22 -3.88
C LEU A 251 1.13 -7.52 -5.21
N ASN A 252 0.98 -6.19 -5.34
CA ASN A 252 1.45 -5.47 -6.53
C ASN A 252 2.97 -5.35 -6.57
N THR A 253 3.66 -5.40 -5.42
CA THR A 253 5.13 -5.29 -5.30
C THR A 253 5.80 -6.55 -4.78
N ASN A 254 5.01 -7.53 -4.36
CA ASN A 254 5.40 -8.89 -4.04
C ASN A 254 4.75 -9.90 -5.02
N ARG A 255 4.77 -9.60 -6.33
CA ARG A 255 3.96 -10.32 -7.35
C ARG A 255 4.23 -11.82 -7.46
N ALA A 256 5.38 -12.29 -6.97
CA ALA A 256 5.77 -13.70 -6.93
C ALA A 256 5.34 -14.45 -5.65
N ILE A 257 4.84 -13.76 -4.61
CA ILE A 257 4.40 -14.40 -3.36
C ILE A 257 2.97 -14.91 -3.50
N ASN A 258 2.75 -16.16 -3.09
CA ASN A 258 1.47 -16.84 -3.17
C ASN A 258 0.93 -17.13 -1.77
N ILE A 259 0.00 -16.29 -1.31
CA ILE A 259 -0.69 -16.42 -0.01
C ILE A 259 -1.95 -17.29 -0.03
N THR A 260 -2.09 -18.21 -1.00
CA THR A 260 -3.25 -19.13 -1.06
C THR A 260 -3.33 -20.04 0.18
N SER A 261 -2.19 -20.32 0.80
CA SER A 261 -2.07 -21.12 2.02
C SER A 261 -0.77 -20.81 2.78
N TYR A 262 -0.61 -21.32 4.00
CA TYR A 262 0.62 -21.14 4.78
C TYR A 262 1.84 -21.74 4.07
N ILE A 263 1.70 -22.97 3.57
CA ILE A 263 2.76 -23.69 2.88
C ILE A 263 3.13 -23.03 1.55
N THR A 264 2.16 -22.52 0.78
CA THR A 264 2.49 -21.77 -0.46
C THR A 264 3.16 -20.42 -0.19
N THR A 265 2.86 -19.80 0.95
CA THR A 265 3.55 -18.59 1.43
C THR A 265 5.02 -18.91 1.73
N ILE A 266 5.30 -19.95 2.53
CA ILE A 266 6.67 -20.41 2.83
C ILE A 266 7.42 -20.73 1.53
N GLN A 267 6.83 -21.52 0.63
CA GLN A 267 7.45 -21.92 -0.65
C GLN A 267 7.90 -20.72 -1.48
N THR A 268 7.05 -19.69 -1.60
CA THR A 268 7.36 -18.51 -2.43
C THR A 268 8.35 -17.53 -1.77
N ILE A 269 8.40 -17.47 -0.44
CA ILE A 269 9.47 -16.77 0.30
C ILE A 269 10.82 -17.51 0.15
N VAL A 270 10.81 -18.84 0.27
CA VAL A 270 12.01 -19.67 0.07
C VAL A 270 12.58 -19.51 -1.34
N GLU A 271 11.73 -19.48 -2.38
CA GLU A 271 12.15 -19.18 -3.76
C GLU A 271 12.77 -17.78 -3.91
N ALA A 272 12.23 -16.77 -3.23
CA ALA A 272 12.74 -15.40 -3.26
C ALA A 272 14.14 -15.27 -2.65
N LEU A 273 14.37 -15.94 -1.52
CA LEU A 273 15.68 -16.01 -0.85
C LEU A 273 16.66 -16.90 -1.65
N GLY A 274 16.16 -17.98 -2.26
CA GLY A 274 16.94 -18.91 -3.09
C GLY A 274 17.49 -18.25 -4.36
N TYR A 275 16.75 -17.33 -4.98
CA TYR A 275 17.25 -16.48 -6.08
C TYR A 275 18.50 -15.66 -5.68
N ARG A 276 18.68 -15.36 -4.39
CA ARG A 276 19.84 -14.66 -3.84
C ARG A 276 20.89 -15.58 -3.20
N HIS A 277 20.74 -16.90 -3.34
CA HIS A 277 21.58 -17.90 -2.68
C HIS A 277 21.59 -17.78 -1.14
N ILE A 278 20.49 -17.27 -0.58
CA ILE A 278 20.24 -17.15 0.86
C ILE A 278 19.47 -18.38 1.32
N THR A 279 19.97 -19.06 2.35
CA THR A 279 19.34 -20.24 2.92
C THR A 279 18.24 -19.91 3.92
N VAL A 280 17.29 -20.84 4.09
CA VAL A 280 16.25 -20.77 5.12
C VAL A 280 16.45 -21.91 6.11
N MET A 281 16.51 -21.57 7.40
CA MET A 281 16.31 -22.50 8.50
C MET A 281 14.91 -22.25 9.04
N ILE A 282 14.04 -23.26 9.03
CA ILE A 282 12.66 -23.12 9.51
C ILE A 282 12.67 -23.41 11.01
N SER A 283 12.30 -22.43 11.84
CA SER A 283 12.25 -22.57 13.29
C SER A 283 10.86 -22.98 13.72
N LEU A 284 10.73 -24.16 14.35
CA LEU A 284 9.46 -24.63 14.92
C LEU A 284 9.16 -23.87 16.23
N HIS A 285 8.79 -22.61 16.06
CA HIS A 285 8.93 -21.60 17.09
C HIS A 285 7.80 -21.65 18.11
N THR A 286 6.54 -21.68 17.64
CA THR A 286 5.35 -21.67 18.52
C THR A 286 4.39 -22.84 18.32
N LEU A 287 3.85 -23.36 19.41
CA LEU A 287 2.74 -24.32 19.37
C LEU A 287 1.40 -23.64 19.05
N ASP A 288 1.21 -22.39 19.48
CA ASP A 288 0.01 -21.60 19.22
C ASP A 288 0.34 -20.20 18.67
N PRO A 289 -0.49 -19.62 17.77
CA PRO A 289 -0.23 -18.28 17.24
C PRO A 289 -0.10 -17.17 18.30
N LYS A 290 -0.49 -17.42 19.56
CA LYS A 290 -0.30 -16.52 20.70
C LYS A 290 0.79 -16.93 21.70
N LYS A 291 1.26 -18.19 21.73
CA LYS A 291 2.17 -18.71 22.77
C LYS A 291 3.24 -19.64 22.21
N SER A 292 4.49 -19.48 22.64
CA SER A 292 5.60 -20.37 22.29
C SER A 292 5.36 -21.81 22.79
N GLY A 293 5.17 -21.99 24.10
CA GLY A 293 5.15 -23.30 24.78
C GLY A 293 6.57 -23.79 25.08
N GLY A 294 6.85 -24.22 26.32
CA GLY A 294 8.20 -24.58 26.77
C GLY A 294 8.61 -26.03 26.50
N ALA A 295 7.77 -26.81 25.85
CA ALA A 295 8.07 -28.12 25.25
C ALA A 295 7.52 -28.18 23.82
N TRP A 296 7.77 -29.27 23.08
CA TRP A 296 7.24 -29.48 21.73
C TRP A 296 5.76 -29.91 21.71
N PHE A 297 5.17 -30.19 22.87
CA PHE A 297 3.76 -30.50 23.04
C PHE A 297 3.19 -29.79 24.28
N SER A 298 1.87 -29.62 24.35
CA SER A 298 1.17 -29.06 25.51
C SER A 298 -0.32 -29.40 25.48
N GLU A 299 -0.81 -30.06 26.53
CA GLU A 299 -2.24 -30.34 26.72
C GLU A 299 -3.05 -29.04 26.87
N ASP A 300 -2.54 -28.08 27.64
CA ASP A 300 -3.13 -26.75 27.85
C ASP A 300 -3.28 -25.94 26.55
N LEU A 301 -2.39 -26.14 25.58
CA LEU A 301 -2.51 -25.52 24.25
C LEU A 301 -3.29 -26.41 23.27
N GLY A 302 -3.56 -27.67 23.58
CA GLY A 302 -4.17 -28.61 22.64
C GLY A 302 -3.27 -28.88 21.43
N VAL A 303 -2.01 -29.25 21.68
CA VAL A 303 -1.04 -29.75 20.70
C VAL A 303 -0.35 -30.98 21.30
N SER A 304 -0.55 -32.15 20.73
CA SER A 304 0.10 -33.40 21.14
C SER A 304 1.49 -33.57 20.48
N GLU A 305 2.23 -34.60 20.91
CA GLU A 305 3.47 -34.99 20.21
C GLU A 305 3.19 -35.41 18.76
N ASP A 306 2.10 -36.14 18.51
CA ASP A 306 1.68 -36.54 17.17
C ASP A 306 1.33 -35.31 16.30
N ASP A 307 0.62 -34.30 16.85
CA ASP A 307 0.35 -33.03 16.13
C ASP A 307 1.65 -32.32 15.72
N PHE A 308 2.68 -32.34 16.57
CA PHE A 308 3.97 -31.72 16.26
C PHE A 308 4.73 -32.48 15.16
N LEU A 309 4.70 -33.81 15.21
CA LEU A 309 5.32 -34.67 14.19
C LEU A 309 4.57 -34.62 12.85
N ASP A 310 3.24 -34.54 12.86
CA ASP A 310 2.43 -34.30 11.65
C ASP A 310 2.78 -32.94 11.00
N ALA A 311 3.11 -31.92 11.78
CA ALA A 311 3.58 -30.64 11.24
C ALA A 311 4.97 -30.77 10.57
N VAL A 312 5.88 -31.56 11.13
CA VAL A 312 7.17 -31.90 10.49
C VAL A 312 6.94 -32.65 9.18
N ASP A 313 6.01 -33.61 9.15
CA ASP A 313 5.68 -34.38 7.95
C ASP A 313 4.97 -33.54 6.88
N ILE A 314 4.19 -32.52 7.26
CA ILE A 314 3.68 -31.52 6.32
C ILE A 314 4.82 -30.70 5.72
N LEU A 315 5.80 -30.26 6.52
CA LEU A 315 6.95 -29.48 6.03
C LEU A 315 7.83 -30.30 5.08
N THR A 316 8.33 -31.47 5.50
CA THR A 316 9.24 -32.30 4.69
C THR A 316 8.60 -32.71 3.36
N LYS A 317 7.38 -33.25 3.39
CA LYS A 317 6.59 -33.64 2.20
C LYS A 317 6.38 -32.51 1.20
N ASN A 318 6.21 -31.28 1.66
CA ASN A 318 6.00 -30.13 0.79
C ASN A 318 7.31 -29.48 0.32
N LEU A 319 8.35 -29.47 1.16
CA LEU A 319 9.52 -28.62 0.98
C LEU A 319 10.83 -29.37 0.68
N CYS A 320 10.92 -30.69 0.92
CA CYS A 320 12.10 -31.49 0.59
C CYS A 320 12.21 -31.77 -0.93
N LYS A 321 12.51 -30.73 -1.71
CA LYS A 321 12.56 -30.78 -3.19
C LYS A 321 13.64 -29.83 -3.69
N SER A 322 14.27 -30.15 -4.82
CA SER A 322 15.36 -29.34 -5.41
C SER A 322 14.96 -27.89 -5.78
N ARG A 323 13.67 -27.61 -5.99
CA ARG A 323 13.16 -26.23 -6.14
C ARG A 323 13.32 -25.38 -4.87
N TYR A 324 13.42 -26.01 -3.71
CA TYR A 324 13.62 -25.40 -2.39
C TYR A 324 14.99 -25.82 -1.82
N TRP A 325 15.99 -25.98 -2.69
CA TRP A 325 17.36 -26.42 -2.38
C TRP A 325 18.03 -25.64 -1.23
N ASN A 326 17.63 -24.39 -1.04
CA ASN A 326 18.17 -23.48 -0.05
C ASN A 326 17.55 -23.64 1.35
N ILE A 327 16.67 -24.62 1.58
CA ILE A 327 16.28 -24.98 2.96
C ILE A 327 17.38 -25.84 3.58
N LEU A 328 18.03 -25.32 4.63
CA LEU A 328 19.05 -26.02 5.42
C LEU A 328 18.46 -27.18 6.21
N GLY A 329 17.26 -26.98 6.75
CA GLY A 329 16.57 -27.93 7.62
C GLY A 329 15.70 -27.22 8.65
N LEU A 330 15.43 -27.92 9.75
CA LEU A 330 14.59 -27.44 10.85
C LEU A 330 15.44 -27.16 12.09
N ASP A 331 15.15 -26.03 12.74
CA ASP A 331 15.33 -25.88 14.18
C ASP A 331 14.12 -26.57 14.85
N LEU A 332 14.43 -27.57 15.67
CA LEU A 332 13.45 -28.58 16.09
C LEU A 332 12.44 -28.08 17.13
N LYS A 333 12.78 -27.06 17.92
CA LYS A 333 11.87 -26.31 18.82
C LYS A 333 12.62 -25.13 19.41
N ASN A 334 12.09 -23.93 19.22
CA ASN A 334 12.57 -22.73 19.90
C ASN A 334 12.35 -22.83 21.41
N GLU A 335 13.40 -22.60 22.19
CA GLU A 335 13.41 -22.37 23.64
C GLU A 335 12.59 -23.41 24.46
N PRO A 336 13.03 -24.68 24.50
CA PRO A 336 12.41 -25.78 25.27
C PRO A 336 12.67 -25.66 26.79
N HIS A 337 12.24 -24.54 27.38
CA HIS A 337 12.56 -24.11 28.75
C HIS A 337 11.78 -24.84 29.86
N GLU A 338 10.77 -25.65 29.53
CA GLU A 338 10.04 -26.51 30.48
C GLU A 338 10.57 -27.95 30.50
N CYS A 339 11.53 -28.29 29.62
CA CYS A 339 12.10 -29.63 29.47
C CYS A 339 13.31 -29.89 30.38
N SER A 340 13.57 -31.17 30.65
CA SER A 340 14.87 -31.65 31.14
C SER A 340 15.78 -32.11 30.00
N TRP A 341 17.03 -32.48 30.32
CA TRP A 341 17.98 -33.12 29.40
C TRP A 341 18.41 -34.47 29.99
N GLY A 342 18.16 -35.57 29.28
CA GLY A 342 18.47 -36.93 29.73
C GLY A 342 17.66 -37.40 30.95
N GLY A 343 16.66 -36.62 31.37
CA GLY A 343 16.04 -36.70 32.70
C GLY A 343 14.58 -37.17 32.69
N SER A 344 13.77 -36.45 33.47
CA SER A 344 12.32 -36.66 33.60
C SER A 344 11.56 -36.01 32.45
N ASP A 345 10.51 -36.67 31.98
CA ASP A 345 9.71 -36.17 30.86
C ASP A 345 8.93 -34.88 31.25
N PRO A 346 8.81 -33.87 30.35
CA PRO A 346 9.35 -33.85 28.99
C PRO A 346 10.88 -33.72 28.97
N ASP A 347 11.53 -34.62 28.23
CA ASP A 347 12.99 -34.68 28.09
C ASP A 347 13.36 -34.28 26.66
N TRP A 348 14.06 -33.17 26.53
CA TRP A 348 14.42 -32.61 25.24
C TRP A 348 15.50 -33.42 24.51
N GLN A 349 16.34 -34.17 25.22
CA GLN A 349 17.29 -35.08 24.56
C GLN A 349 16.54 -36.14 23.74
N LYS A 350 15.48 -36.72 24.33
CA LYS A 350 14.59 -37.69 23.65
C LYS A 350 13.74 -37.00 22.57
N GLY A 351 13.16 -35.85 22.89
CA GLY A 351 12.30 -35.07 21.99
C GLY A 351 13.03 -34.64 20.71
N ALA A 352 14.19 -34.00 20.84
CA ALA A 352 15.04 -33.62 19.71
C ALA A 352 15.48 -34.84 18.87
N THR A 353 15.87 -35.95 19.52
CA THR A 353 16.20 -37.21 18.81
C THR A 353 15.01 -37.72 17.98
N LEU A 354 13.81 -37.75 18.55
CA LEU A 354 12.58 -38.21 17.89
C LEU A 354 12.17 -37.31 16.71
N ILE A 355 12.12 -36.00 16.94
CA ILE A 355 11.71 -35.00 15.93
C ILE A 355 12.72 -34.94 14.79
N GLY A 356 14.03 -34.96 15.10
CA GLY A 356 15.09 -34.95 14.11
C GLY A 356 15.12 -36.23 13.26
N ASN A 357 14.91 -37.40 13.86
CA ASN A 357 14.78 -38.65 13.08
C ASN A 357 13.53 -38.64 12.17
N ARG A 358 12.37 -38.14 12.62
CA ARG A 358 11.19 -37.98 11.74
C ARG A 358 11.47 -37.00 10.59
N MET A 359 12.11 -35.87 10.88
CA MET A 359 12.54 -34.91 9.85
C MET A 359 13.47 -35.57 8.82
N LEU A 360 14.42 -36.40 9.26
CA LEU A 360 15.37 -37.09 8.38
C LEU A 360 14.76 -38.26 7.61
N GLU A 361 13.72 -38.91 8.13
CA GLU A 361 12.89 -39.88 7.38
C GLU A 361 12.18 -39.18 6.21
N GLY A 362 11.59 -38.00 6.45
CA GLY A 362 10.94 -37.19 5.43
C GLY A 362 11.91 -36.43 4.50
N CYS A 363 13.11 -36.09 4.98
CA CYS A 363 14.12 -35.36 4.23
C CYS A 363 15.56 -35.62 4.74
N PRO A 364 16.24 -36.68 4.25
CA PRO A 364 17.59 -37.04 4.74
C PRO A 364 18.67 -36.00 4.38
N ASN A 365 18.37 -35.06 3.47
CA ASN A 365 19.28 -34.01 3.02
C ASN A 365 19.39 -32.81 3.99
N TRP A 366 18.44 -32.65 4.91
CA TRP A 366 18.39 -31.52 5.86
C TRP A 366 19.30 -31.72 7.08
N LEU A 367 19.54 -30.63 7.81
CA LEU A 367 20.18 -30.59 9.13
C LEU A 367 19.14 -30.39 10.24
N ALA A 368 19.42 -30.97 11.41
CA ALA A 368 18.62 -30.80 12.62
C ALA A 368 19.37 -29.86 13.57
N PHE A 369 18.85 -28.65 13.75
CA PHE A 369 19.40 -27.65 14.65
C PHE A 369 18.74 -27.79 16.02
N VAL A 370 19.55 -27.91 17.07
CA VAL A 370 19.09 -28.22 18.43
C VAL A 370 19.53 -27.14 19.42
N GLU A 371 18.54 -26.47 19.99
CA GLU A 371 18.68 -25.52 21.09
C GLU A 371 18.74 -26.25 22.46
N GLY A 372 19.23 -25.54 23.48
CA GLY A 372 19.30 -26.04 24.86
C GLY A 372 18.04 -25.79 25.70
N ILE A 373 17.98 -26.45 26.86
CA ILE A 373 16.91 -26.23 27.86
C ILE A 373 17.18 -24.97 28.71
N ALA A 374 16.37 -24.73 29.75
CA ALA A 374 16.62 -23.66 30.73
C ALA A 374 16.90 -24.26 32.12
N SER A 375 18.17 -24.29 32.54
CA SER A 375 18.59 -24.81 33.84
C SER A 375 19.26 -23.74 34.72
N LYS A 376 19.83 -24.15 35.85
CA LYS A 376 20.54 -23.31 36.81
C LYS A 376 21.82 -24.00 37.28
N GLY A 377 22.96 -23.34 37.14
CA GLY A 377 24.25 -23.85 37.58
C GLY A 377 24.99 -22.87 38.50
N THR A 378 26.13 -23.29 39.04
CA THR A 378 27.11 -22.38 39.65
C THR A 378 28.27 -22.13 38.70
N ILE A 379 28.83 -20.92 38.76
CA ILE A 379 30.03 -20.54 38.01
C ILE A 379 30.91 -19.65 38.88
N THR A 380 32.23 -19.83 38.79
CA THR A 380 33.21 -18.96 39.44
C THR A 380 33.70 -17.91 38.46
N LEU A 381 33.29 -16.66 38.65
CA LEU A 381 33.74 -15.51 37.86
C LEU A 381 34.43 -14.49 38.77
N ASN A 382 35.54 -13.91 38.29
CA ASN A 382 36.28 -12.82 38.95
C ASN A 382 36.73 -13.10 40.42
N GLY A 383 36.71 -14.37 40.84
CA GLY A 383 37.07 -14.82 42.19
C GLY A 383 35.87 -15.13 43.10
N GLU A 384 34.64 -14.94 42.63
CA GLU A 384 33.39 -15.23 43.35
C GLU A 384 32.64 -16.39 42.68
N GLU A 385 32.11 -17.33 43.47
CA GLU A 385 31.18 -18.36 42.99
C GLU A 385 29.74 -17.90 43.24
N ASN A 386 28.91 -17.91 42.19
CA ASN A 386 27.51 -17.51 42.28
C ASN A 386 26.65 -18.32 41.31
N THR A 387 25.34 -18.32 41.52
CA THR A 387 24.37 -19.07 40.71
C THR A 387 24.04 -18.30 39.44
N TYR A 388 24.10 -18.96 38.29
CA TYR A 388 23.58 -18.44 37.02
C TYR A 388 22.34 -19.23 36.60
N PHE A 389 21.57 -18.64 35.68
CA PHE A 389 20.47 -19.28 34.97
C PHE A 389 20.89 -19.33 33.50
N ASP A 390 20.56 -20.40 32.79
CA ASP A 390 20.73 -20.42 31.34
C ASP A 390 19.78 -19.41 30.68
N TRP A 391 20.16 -18.89 29.52
CA TRP A 391 19.19 -18.34 28.59
C TRP A 391 18.26 -19.47 28.16
N TRP A 392 16.99 -19.17 27.90
CA TRP A 392 16.11 -20.12 27.22
C TRP A 392 16.71 -20.42 25.84
N GLY A 393 16.73 -21.69 25.43
CA GLY A 393 17.47 -22.13 24.24
C GLY A 393 18.99 -22.30 24.46
N GLY A 394 19.54 -21.95 25.65
CA GLY A 394 20.98 -21.90 25.90
C GLY A 394 21.58 -23.08 26.68
N GLY A 395 20.81 -23.78 27.51
CA GLY A 395 21.32 -24.80 28.42
C GLY A 395 21.67 -26.12 27.73
N LEU A 396 22.95 -26.33 27.41
CA LEU A 396 23.51 -27.58 26.88
C LEU A 396 24.63 -28.15 27.78
N ALA A 397 24.64 -27.78 29.06
CA ALA A 397 25.70 -28.12 30.02
C ALA A 397 25.87 -29.64 30.25
N ASP A 398 24.82 -30.42 30.05
CA ASP A 398 24.79 -31.89 30.23
C ASP A 398 24.84 -32.67 28.90
N ALA A 399 24.76 -31.97 27.75
CA ALA A 399 24.64 -32.57 26.41
C ALA A 399 25.91 -33.33 25.93
N GLY A 400 27.04 -33.16 26.60
CA GLY A 400 28.27 -33.93 26.35
C GLY A 400 28.27 -35.32 27.01
N ASP A 401 27.54 -35.50 28.11
CA ASP A 401 27.40 -36.79 28.79
C ASP A 401 26.18 -37.58 28.24
N ASP A 402 25.08 -36.88 27.92
CA ASP A 402 23.87 -37.44 27.27
C ASP A 402 23.67 -36.84 25.85
N PRO A 403 24.48 -37.22 24.84
CA PRO A 403 24.41 -36.65 23.49
C PRO A 403 23.19 -37.13 22.69
N ILE A 404 22.79 -36.33 21.70
CA ILE A 404 21.79 -36.71 20.68
C ILE A 404 22.47 -37.53 19.58
N THR A 405 21.80 -38.58 19.10
CA THR A 405 22.28 -39.40 17.97
C THR A 405 21.12 -39.64 17.01
N PHE A 406 21.30 -39.24 15.75
CA PHE A 406 20.33 -39.47 14.68
C PHE A 406 20.68 -40.72 13.86
N ASP A 407 19.69 -41.27 13.17
CA ASP A 407 19.82 -42.46 12.30
C ASP A 407 20.63 -42.16 11.02
N VAL A 408 20.85 -40.87 10.71
CA VAL A 408 21.70 -40.38 9.62
C VAL A 408 22.88 -39.60 10.21
N GLU A 409 24.11 -40.01 9.86
CA GLU A 409 25.34 -39.38 10.36
C GLU A 409 25.50 -37.91 9.91
N ASN A 410 26.23 -37.11 10.71
CA ASN A 410 26.60 -35.72 10.39
C ASN A 410 25.40 -34.76 10.24
N LYS A 411 24.28 -35.00 10.98
CA LYS A 411 23.04 -34.20 10.87
C LYS A 411 22.73 -33.26 12.02
N LEU A 412 23.36 -33.45 13.17
CA LEU A 412 23.20 -32.58 14.34
C LEU A 412 23.95 -31.26 14.16
N VAL A 413 23.32 -30.14 14.48
CA VAL A 413 23.97 -28.83 14.68
C VAL A 413 23.54 -28.28 16.03
N TRP A 414 24.50 -27.91 16.88
CA TRP A 414 24.18 -27.20 18.11
C TRP A 414 23.78 -25.75 17.79
N ALA A 415 22.64 -25.31 18.30
CA ALA A 415 22.07 -23.98 18.04
C ALA A 415 21.77 -23.17 19.33
N PRO A 416 22.65 -23.14 20.35
CA PRO A 416 22.35 -22.48 21.62
C PRO A 416 22.03 -20.99 21.48
N HIS A 417 21.22 -20.47 22.40
CA HIS A 417 20.88 -19.05 22.53
C HIS A 417 21.78 -18.33 23.55
N TYR A 418 22.18 -17.09 23.26
CA TYR A 418 22.89 -16.22 24.21
C TYR A 418 22.65 -14.74 23.91
N TYR A 419 21.86 -14.08 24.77
CA TYR A 419 21.43 -12.70 24.57
C TYR A 419 22.27 -11.69 25.37
N ASN A 420 21.95 -10.41 25.21
CA ASN A 420 22.51 -9.30 25.98
C ASN A 420 21.51 -8.75 27.02
N THR A 421 21.89 -7.67 27.73
CA THR A 421 21.07 -7.02 28.77
C THR A 421 19.64 -6.71 28.34
N GLY A 422 19.40 -6.41 27.05
CA GLY A 422 18.07 -6.03 26.56
C GLY A 422 16.99 -7.08 26.85
N VAL A 423 17.37 -8.36 26.83
CA VAL A 423 16.51 -9.50 27.20
C VAL A 423 16.56 -9.78 28.70
N SER A 424 17.74 -9.76 29.33
CA SER A 424 17.86 -9.86 30.79
C SER A 424 19.15 -9.26 31.38
N PRO A 425 19.09 -8.44 32.45
CA PRO A 425 20.24 -7.94 33.22
C PRO A 425 20.98 -8.99 34.06
N ALA A 426 21.47 -10.04 33.39
CA ALA A 426 22.21 -11.15 34.00
C ALA A 426 23.42 -10.65 34.80
N TRP A 427 23.59 -11.16 36.03
CA TRP A 427 24.54 -10.59 37.00
C TRP A 427 26.00 -10.60 36.50
N TYR A 428 26.38 -11.60 35.71
CA TYR A 428 27.74 -11.79 35.20
C TYR A 428 28.16 -10.74 34.15
N LEU A 429 27.23 -9.91 33.66
CA LEU A 429 27.54 -8.75 32.80
C LEU A 429 27.95 -7.50 33.60
N TYR A 430 27.92 -7.55 34.94
CA TYR A 430 28.12 -6.40 35.84
C TYR A 430 29.12 -6.72 36.97
N ALA A 431 29.75 -5.66 37.52
CA ALA A 431 30.62 -5.77 38.69
C ALA A 431 29.82 -5.83 40.01
N SER A 432 28.62 -5.25 40.03
CA SER A 432 27.70 -5.25 41.17
C SER A 432 26.26 -4.95 40.73
N GLY A 433 25.35 -4.92 41.70
CA GLY A 433 23.94 -4.54 41.54
C GLY A 433 22.99 -5.59 42.12
N THR A 434 21.77 -5.17 42.42
CA THR A 434 20.73 -6.03 42.99
C THR A 434 19.59 -6.19 41.98
N GLN A 435 19.13 -7.42 41.76
CA GLN A 435 17.98 -7.65 40.88
C GLN A 435 16.68 -7.45 41.67
N ASN A 436 15.78 -6.60 41.16
CA ASN A 436 14.48 -6.31 41.78
C ASN A 436 13.40 -7.33 41.33
N ALA A 437 12.13 -7.09 41.70
CA ALA A 437 11.05 -8.04 41.44
C ALA A 437 10.69 -8.12 39.94
N GLU A 438 10.90 -7.02 39.22
CA GLU A 438 10.67 -6.79 37.80
C GLU A 438 11.83 -7.29 36.93
N GLY A 439 12.89 -7.84 37.55
CA GLY A 439 14.07 -8.38 36.87
C GLY A 439 15.13 -7.34 36.50
N ALA A 440 14.89 -6.06 36.76
CA ALA A 440 15.86 -4.99 36.52
C ALA A 440 16.95 -4.99 37.60
N ARG A 441 18.13 -4.46 37.27
CA ARG A 441 19.34 -4.52 38.10
C ARG A 441 19.70 -3.13 38.62
N GLU A 442 19.19 -2.84 39.81
CA GLU A 442 19.44 -1.60 40.56
C GLU A 442 20.88 -1.53 41.07
N ASP A 443 21.42 -0.31 41.25
CA ASP A 443 22.80 -0.03 41.67
C ASP A 443 23.87 -0.81 40.87
N TYR A 444 23.65 -0.98 39.56
CA TYR A 444 24.60 -1.67 38.69
C TYR A 444 25.90 -0.89 38.50
N VAL A 445 26.99 -1.64 38.34
CA VAL A 445 28.29 -1.10 37.92
C VAL A 445 28.74 -1.88 36.70
N GLU A 446 28.98 -1.19 35.59
CA GLU A 446 29.45 -1.80 34.34
C GLU A 446 30.87 -2.35 34.49
N LEU A 447 31.14 -3.48 33.83
CA LEU A 447 32.47 -4.07 33.74
C LEU A 447 33.34 -3.34 32.71
N ASP A 448 34.65 -3.41 32.89
CA ASP A 448 35.63 -3.07 31.84
C ASP A 448 35.64 -4.14 30.72
N ASP A 449 36.29 -3.83 29.60
CA ASP A 449 36.30 -4.66 28.40
C ASP A 449 37.05 -5.99 28.56
N GLU A 450 38.05 -6.08 29.44
CA GLU A 450 38.80 -7.32 29.68
C GLU A 450 37.94 -8.26 30.54
N THR A 451 37.38 -7.73 31.63
CA THR A 451 36.55 -8.50 32.56
C THR A 451 35.21 -8.92 31.94
N LEU A 452 34.53 -8.03 31.19
CA LEU A 452 33.27 -8.36 30.51
C LEU A 452 33.47 -9.44 29.44
N ARG A 453 34.49 -9.31 28.59
CA ARG A 453 34.85 -10.33 27.59
C ARG A 453 35.15 -11.68 28.24
N ASN A 454 35.95 -11.69 29.30
CA ASN A 454 36.25 -12.89 30.09
C ASN A 454 35.00 -13.54 30.69
N ASN A 455 34.03 -12.74 31.14
CA ASN A 455 32.78 -13.26 31.69
C ASN A 455 31.91 -13.88 30.60
N VAL A 456 31.72 -13.20 29.45
CA VAL A 456 30.98 -13.72 28.29
C VAL A 456 31.61 -15.02 27.77
N GLU A 457 32.94 -15.06 27.60
CA GLU A 457 33.64 -16.27 27.15
C GLU A 457 33.40 -17.45 28.10
N LYS A 458 33.48 -17.22 29.42
CA LYS A 458 33.31 -18.28 30.44
C LYS A 458 31.87 -18.72 30.63
N THR A 459 30.89 -17.85 30.49
CA THR A 459 29.47 -18.25 30.57
C THR A 459 29.05 -19.00 29.32
N MET A 460 29.45 -18.55 28.12
CA MET A 460 29.23 -19.30 26.88
C MET A 460 29.87 -20.69 26.94
N ASP A 461 31.16 -20.79 27.32
CA ASP A 461 31.87 -22.08 27.50
C ASP A 461 31.15 -23.00 28.49
N LYS A 462 30.73 -22.46 29.65
CA LYS A 462 30.06 -23.21 30.72
C LYS A 462 28.62 -23.65 30.38
N MET A 463 27.90 -22.89 29.54
CA MET A 463 26.53 -23.22 29.11
C MET A 463 26.51 -24.20 27.94
N PHE A 464 27.43 -24.04 26.97
CA PHE A 464 27.45 -24.83 25.73
C PHE A 464 28.81 -24.94 25.04
N GLY A 465 29.67 -23.93 25.10
CA GLY A 465 30.87 -23.82 24.26
C GLY A 465 31.89 -24.96 24.44
N TYR A 466 31.93 -25.59 25.62
CA TYR A 466 32.75 -26.78 25.89
C TYR A 466 32.50 -27.93 24.87
N LEU A 467 31.29 -28.01 24.29
CA LEU A 467 30.93 -29.02 23.28
C LEU A 467 31.83 -28.97 22.04
N ILE A 468 32.35 -27.80 21.66
CA ILE A 468 33.29 -27.66 20.53
C ILE A 468 34.61 -28.39 20.80
N GLY A 469 34.99 -28.53 22.08
CA GLY A 469 36.13 -29.33 22.51
C GLY A 469 35.81 -30.81 22.77
N ALA A 470 34.57 -31.11 23.19
CA ALA A 470 34.10 -32.47 23.47
C ALA A 470 33.78 -33.27 22.20
N ASP A 471 33.04 -32.66 21.27
CA ASP A 471 32.78 -33.17 19.92
C ASP A 471 33.24 -32.15 18.85
N PRO A 472 34.51 -32.23 18.41
CA PRO A 472 35.03 -31.39 17.33
C PRO A 472 34.55 -31.80 15.93
N ASN A 473 33.61 -32.75 15.80
CA ASN A 473 32.96 -33.05 14.52
C ASN A 473 31.65 -32.25 14.35
N THR A 474 30.81 -32.17 15.37
CA THR A 474 29.53 -31.43 15.29
C THR A 474 29.73 -29.93 15.19
N ALA A 475 29.06 -29.29 14.23
CA ALA A 475 29.04 -27.83 14.08
C ALA A 475 28.19 -27.16 15.16
N MET A 476 28.61 -25.97 15.58
CA MET A 476 27.83 -25.08 16.45
C MET A 476 27.56 -23.75 15.76
N VAL A 477 26.32 -23.28 15.83
CA VAL A 477 25.89 -21.92 15.47
C VAL A 477 25.22 -21.28 16.68
N MET A 478 25.17 -19.95 16.75
CA MET A 478 24.24 -19.29 17.69
C MET A 478 22.83 -19.32 17.08
N GLY A 479 21.87 -19.97 17.75
CA GLY A 479 20.48 -20.07 17.28
C GLY A 479 19.77 -18.71 17.33
N GLU A 480 19.97 -18.00 18.42
CA GLU A 480 19.67 -16.58 18.59
C GLU A 480 20.74 -15.91 19.46
N PHE A 481 21.10 -14.67 19.09
CA PHE A 481 21.96 -13.81 19.89
C PHE A 481 21.71 -12.32 19.57
N ALA A 482 22.42 -11.44 20.28
CA ALA A 482 22.22 -9.99 20.26
C ALA A 482 20.90 -9.55 20.91
N GLY A 483 20.03 -8.88 20.15
CA GLY A 483 18.92 -8.07 20.64
C GLY A 483 19.22 -6.58 20.46
N LEU A 484 18.78 -5.74 21.42
CA LEU A 484 19.05 -4.29 21.45
C LEU A 484 20.56 -4.01 21.29
N TYR A 485 20.95 -3.01 20.48
CA TYR A 485 22.35 -2.79 20.12
C TYR A 485 22.72 -1.32 19.90
N GLY A 486 22.12 -0.65 18.92
CA GLY A 486 22.40 0.75 18.59
C GLY A 486 21.72 1.74 19.53
N LYS A 487 20.58 1.35 20.12
CA LYS A 487 19.81 2.16 21.09
C LYS A 487 20.27 1.96 22.56
N ASP A 488 21.40 1.29 22.78
CA ASP A 488 21.96 1.03 24.12
C ASP A 488 22.18 2.32 24.93
N ALA A 489 21.47 2.45 26.06
CA ALA A 489 21.49 3.62 26.93
C ALA A 489 22.63 3.61 27.97
N HIS A 490 23.33 2.49 28.17
CA HIS A 490 24.36 2.40 29.22
C HIS A 490 25.53 3.38 28.98
N PRO A 491 26.15 3.94 30.05
CA PRO A 491 27.32 4.81 29.93
C PRO A 491 28.50 4.21 29.15
N MET A 492 28.89 2.96 29.43
CA MET A 492 29.97 2.21 28.75
C MET A 492 29.46 1.28 27.65
N LYS A 493 28.16 1.32 27.31
CA LYS A 493 27.53 0.48 26.28
C LYS A 493 27.64 -1.03 26.54
N THR A 494 27.34 -1.48 27.76
CA THR A 494 27.39 -2.91 28.12
C THR A 494 26.49 -3.81 27.26
N THR A 495 25.32 -3.35 26.81
CA THR A 495 24.44 -4.15 25.93
C THR A 495 25.10 -4.42 24.57
N LYS A 496 25.65 -3.36 23.96
CA LYS A 496 26.40 -3.44 22.70
C LYS A 496 27.67 -4.28 22.87
N ARG A 497 28.51 -3.97 23.88
CA ARG A 497 29.77 -4.68 24.15
C ARG A 497 29.58 -6.17 24.41
N THR A 498 28.51 -6.56 25.11
CA THR A 498 28.17 -7.99 25.31
C THR A 498 27.96 -8.69 23.97
N THR A 499 27.28 -8.03 23.03
CA THR A 499 27.08 -8.52 21.66
C THR A 499 28.40 -8.59 20.89
N ASP A 500 29.20 -7.52 20.95
CA ASP A 500 30.54 -7.48 20.31
C ASP A 500 31.42 -8.65 20.78
N PHE A 501 31.48 -8.88 22.09
CA PHE A 501 32.30 -9.96 22.67
C PHE A 501 31.72 -11.35 22.44
N THR A 502 30.40 -11.51 22.30
CA THR A 502 29.79 -12.77 21.84
C THR A 502 30.29 -13.12 20.44
N ILE A 503 30.35 -12.15 19.52
CA ILE A 503 30.90 -12.35 18.17
C ILE A 503 32.41 -12.66 18.22
N GLU A 504 33.18 -11.92 19.03
CA GLU A 504 34.61 -12.22 19.20
C GLU A 504 34.85 -13.66 19.72
N VAL A 505 34.04 -14.14 20.67
CA VAL A 505 34.11 -15.51 21.20
C VAL A 505 33.74 -16.54 20.12
N MET A 506 32.67 -16.31 19.35
CA MET A 506 32.27 -17.17 18.23
C MET A 506 33.41 -17.33 17.21
N LEU A 507 34.03 -16.23 16.81
CA LEU A 507 35.15 -16.22 15.86
C LEU A 507 36.40 -16.90 16.44
N LYS A 508 36.73 -16.63 17.71
CA LYS A 508 37.89 -17.18 18.42
C LYS A 508 37.80 -18.70 18.60
N ALA A 509 36.62 -19.22 18.91
CA ALA A 509 36.37 -20.64 19.11
C ALA A 509 36.07 -21.41 17.81
N GLY A 510 35.81 -20.70 16.70
CA GLY A 510 35.63 -21.30 15.38
C GLY A 510 34.21 -21.82 15.10
N TYR A 511 33.19 -21.15 15.65
CA TYR A 511 31.77 -21.46 15.39
C TYR A 511 31.48 -21.45 13.88
N ALA A 512 30.52 -22.27 13.45
CA ALA A 512 30.07 -22.32 12.06
C ALA A 512 29.22 -21.09 11.67
N GLY A 513 28.73 -20.32 12.65
CA GLY A 513 28.04 -19.05 12.41
C GLY A 513 27.00 -18.70 13.47
N GLY A 514 25.97 -17.96 13.09
CA GLY A 514 24.82 -17.70 13.97
C GLY A 514 23.77 -16.78 13.35
N TYR A 515 22.62 -16.69 14.02
CA TYR A 515 21.48 -15.83 13.63
C TYR A 515 21.26 -14.73 14.66
N MET A 516 21.45 -13.48 14.27
CA MET A 516 21.14 -12.32 15.13
C MET A 516 19.61 -12.09 15.20
N TRP A 517 19.14 -11.64 16.37
CA TRP A 517 17.77 -11.15 16.55
C TRP A 517 17.74 -9.60 16.50
N SER A 518 17.01 -8.96 15.59
CA SER A 518 16.35 -9.51 14.39
C SER A 518 16.35 -8.48 13.23
N LEU A 519 15.83 -8.87 12.06
CA LEU A 519 15.57 -7.94 10.95
C LEU A 519 14.51 -6.88 11.30
N ASN A 520 13.50 -7.28 12.07
CA ASN A 520 12.25 -6.55 12.30
C ASN A 520 12.46 -5.34 13.24
N PRO A 521 12.10 -4.10 12.86
CA PRO A 521 12.12 -2.96 13.77
C PRO A 521 11.23 -3.16 15.01
N GLU A 522 10.17 -3.98 14.90
CA GLU A 522 9.22 -4.27 15.98
C GLU A 522 9.78 -5.23 17.06
N SER A 523 11.01 -5.74 16.92
CA SER A 523 11.69 -6.54 17.96
C SER A 523 11.73 -5.80 19.30
N ALA A 524 11.08 -6.34 20.34
CA ALA A 524 10.87 -5.67 21.62
C ALA A 524 11.69 -6.26 22.79
N TYR A 525 12.40 -5.38 23.48
CA TYR A 525 13.29 -5.67 24.61
C TYR A 525 12.80 -4.99 25.88
N GLN A 526 13.13 -5.57 27.05
CA GLN A 526 12.48 -5.23 28.32
C GLN A 526 13.36 -4.33 29.19
N PHE A 527 14.67 -4.19 28.92
CA PHE A 527 15.60 -3.44 29.77
C PHE A 527 16.54 -2.52 28.98
N ASN A 528 16.53 -1.21 29.27
CA ASN A 528 17.49 -0.27 28.70
C ASN A 528 17.60 1.05 29.52
N PRO A 529 18.68 1.29 30.29
CA PRO A 529 19.75 0.36 30.65
C PRO A 529 19.29 -0.65 31.71
N ALA A 530 20.23 -1.36 32.35
CA ALA A 530 19.97 -2.49 33.24
C ALA A 530 18.95 -2.27 34.38
N ASP A 531 18.86 -1.05 34.91
CA ASP A 531 17.95 -0.64 36.00
C ASP A 531 16.55 -0.27 35.52
N THR A 532 16.34 -0.12 34.21
CA THR A 532 15.15 0.49 33.63
C THR A 532 14.35 -0.53 32.85
N PHE A 533 13.37 -1.13 33.52
CA PHE A 533 12.34 -1.99 32.90
C PHE A 533 11.37 -1.16 32.04
N GLY A 534 10.98 -1.69 30.88
CA GLY A 534 10.09 -1.01 29.94
C GLY A 534 9.81 -1.81 28.68
N THR A 535 9.69 -1.11 27.54
CA THR A 535 9.55 -1.72 26.22
C THR A 535 10.32 -0.87 25.22
N PHE A 536 11.39 -1.44 24.66
CA PHE A 536 12.32 -0.76 23.76
C PHE A 536 12.38 -1.56 22.45
N THR A 537 12.15 -0.91 21.31
CA THR A 537 12.14 -1.59 20.01
C THR A 537 13.41 -1.35 19.22
N GLU A 538 14.04 -2.40 18.67
CA GLU A 538 15.18 -2.29 17.75
C GLU A 538 15.38 -3.54 16.87
N GLY A 539 15.49 -3.32 15.56
CA GLY A 539 15.93 -4.31 14.58
C GLY A 539 17.05 -3.78 13.69
N LEU A 540 17.43 -4.61 12.71
CA LEU A 540 18.39 -4.24 11.67
C LEU A 540 17.86 -3.20 10.68
N LEU A 541 16.54 -3.06 10.57
CA LEU A 541 15.84 -1.96 9.90
C LEU A 541 15.19 -1.03 10.93
N ASP A 542 14.94 0.22 10.52
CA ASP A 542 14.08 1.17 11.22
C ASP A 542 12.59 0.98 10.83
N ASP A 543 11.67 1.59 11.58
CA ASP A 543 10.20 1.44 11.49
C ASP A 543 9.58 1.70 10.08
N ASP A 544 10.34 2.34 9.16
CA ASP A 544 9.91 2.53 7.76
C ASP A 544 10.11 1.27 6.88
N TRP A 545 10.81 0.24 7.37
CA TRP A 545 11.24 -0.96 6.64
C TRP A 545 12.09 -0.70 5.37
N LEU A 546 12.58 0.53 5.20
CA LEU A 546 13.33 0.99 4.02
C LEU A 546 14.66 1.66 4.40
N THR A 547 14.88 1.99 5.66
CA THR A 547 16.09 2.60 6.20
C THR A 547 16.77 1.60 7.14
N PRO A 548 18.02 1.20 6.88
CA PRO A 548 18.72 0.28 7.76
C PRO A 548 19.32 0.99 8.97
N ASN A 549 19.21 0.34 10.13
CA ASN A 549 19.85 0.75 11.37
C ASN A 549 21.38 0.60 11.23
N LYS A 550 22.04 1.67 10.78
CA LYS A 550 23.45 1.64 10.38
C LYS A 550 24.38 1.17 11.47
N VAL A 551 24.14 1.56 12.73
CA VAL A 551 24.96 1.15 13.87
C VAL A 551 24.90 -0.37 14.05
N PHE A 552 23.71 -0.96 13.92
CA PHE A 552 23.53 -2.41 14.02
C PHE A 552 24.09 -3.16 12.80
N VAL A 553 23.88 -2.66 11.57
CA VAL A 553 24.47 -3.23 10.35
C VAL A 553 26.01 -3.20 10.38
N GLU A 554 26.61 -2.07 10.77
CA GLU A 554 28.06 -1.92 10.92
C GLU A 554 28.60 -2.82 12.04
N GLY A 555 27.85 -3.02 13.13
CA GLY A 555 28.16 -3.98 14.17
C GLY A 555 28.19 -5.42 13.68
N MET A 556 27.14 -5.84 12.97
CA MET A 556 27.03 -7.18 12.41
C MET A 556 27.97 -7.42 11.22
N ALA A 557 28.72 -6.42 10.75
CA ALA A 557 29.82 -6.63 9.80
C ALA A 557 31.00 -7.40 10.41
N ALA A 558 31.13 -7.47 11.74
CA ALA A 558 32.12 -8.35 12.39
C ALA A 558 31.90 -9.84 12.08
N LEU A 559 30.66 -10.24 11.74
CA LEU A 559 30.34 -11.61 11.27
C LEU A 559 30.92 -11.90 9.87
N ASP A 560 31.44 -10.91 9.14
CA ASP A 560 32.05 -11.12 7.83
C ASP A 560 33.35 -11.95 7.90
N ASP A 561 34.01 -11.97 9.08
CA ASP A 561 35.21 -12.76 9.34
C ASP A 561 34.89 -14.22 9.75
N ILE A 562 33.61 -14.64 9.75
CA ILE A 562 33.23 -16.05 9.96
C ILE A 562 33.92 -16.93 8.92
N LYS A 563 34.58 -17.98 9.41
CA LYS A 563 35.30 -18.94 8.57
C LYS A 563 34.36 -19.54 7.51
N ASP A 564 34.84 -19.55 6.28
CA ASP A 564 34.11 -20.08 5.13
C ASP A 564 32.75 -19.38 4.84
N LEU A 565 32.52 -18.17 5.33
CA LEU A 565 31.35 -17.35 4.95
C LEU A 565 31.35 -17.10 3.43
N LYS A 566 30.24 -17.47 2.80
CA LYS A 566 29.95 -17.29 1.36
C LYS A 566 28.46 -17.51 1.10
N MET A 567 27.95 -17.01 -0.02
CA MET A 567 26.61 -17.38 -0.48
C MET A 567 26.54 -18.88 -0.80
N PHE A 568 25.40 -19.51 -0.55
CA PHE A 568 25.29 -20.97 -0.61
C PHE A 568 25.36 -21.51 -2.06
N PRO A 569 26.02 -22.66 -2.29
CA PRO A 569 26.19 -23.20 -3.62
C PRO A 569 24.88 -23.78 -4.17
N CYS A 570 24.43 -23.25 -5.30
CA CYS A 570 23.53 -23.97 -6.20
C CYS A 570 24.40 -24.93 -7.03
N PHE A 571 24.19 -26.23 -6.88
CA PHE A 571 24.84 -27.25 -7.71
C PHE A 571 23.93 -27.58 -8.90
N GLU A 572 24.44 -27.55 -10.13
CA GLU A 572 23.65 -27.86 -11.33
C GLU A 572 23.17 -29.33 -11.32
N VAL A 573 21.93 -29.59 -11.76
CA VAL A 573 21.42 -30.96 -11.93
C VAL A 573 22.14 -31.65 -13.09
N GLU A 574 22.92 -32.70 -12.80
CA GLU A 574 23.49 -33.56 -13.84
C GLU A 574 22.41 -34.28 -14.65
N VAL A 575 22.50 -34.19 -15.98
CA VAL A 575 21.62 -34.90 -16.92
C VAL A 575 22.35 -36.18 -17.37
N GLU A 576 21.89 -37.34 -16.90
CA GLU A 576 22.47 -38.62 -17.32
C GLU A 576 22.35 -38.82 -18.85
N SER A 577 23.48 -39.11 -19.50
CA SER A 577 23.51 -39.41 -20.93
C SER A 577 23.23 -40.91 -21.17
N ASP A 578 22.03 -41.22 -21.66
CA ASP A 578 21.55 -42.58 -21.93
C ASP A 578 22.56 -43.50 -22.64
N ALA A 579 22.83 -44.67 -22.05
CA ALA A 579 23.92 -45.56 -22.46
C ALA A 579 23.48 -47.00 -22.83
N GLY A 580 22.51 -47.12 -23.75
CA GLY A 580 22.51 -48.21 -24.75
C GLY A 580 21.41 -49.28 -24.72
N SER A 581 21.44 -50.12 -25.77
CA SER A 581 20.45 -51.15 -26.18
C SER A 581 19.05 -50.61 -26.51
N ASP A 582 18.73 -50.28 -27.77
CA ASP A 582 18.59 -51.13 -28.97
C ASP A 582 17.28 -51.94 -29.02
N TYR A 583 16.27 -51.37 -29.68
CA TYR A 583 15.31 -52.14 -30.48
C TYR A 583 14.99 -51.41 -31.79
N ARG A 584 15.27 -52.09 -32.90
CA ARG A 584 14.74 -51.78 -34.24
C ARG A 584 13.26 -52.21 -34.31
N GLU A 585 12.43 -51.84 -35.29
CA GLU A 585 12.71 -51.37 -36.65
C GLU A 585 11.42 -50.78 -37.30
N ASN A 586 11.57 -50.02 -38.41
CA ASN A 586 10.52 -49.60 -39.37
C ASN A 586 9.53 -48.50 -38.89
N VAL A 587 9.22 -47.42 -39.64
CA VAL A 587 9.41 -47.07 -41.07
C VAL A 587 9.86 -45.60 -41.26
N ALA A 588 10.69 -45.35 -42.29
CA ALA A 588 11.02 -44.03 -42.89
C ALA A 588 10.84 -44.14 -44.44
N PRO A 589 10.85 -43.10 -45.32
CA PRO A 589 11.55 -41.78 -45.29
C PRO A 589 10.60 -40.55 -45.35
N VAL A 590 10.95 -39.28 -45.08
CA VAL A 590 12.16 -38.42 -45.26
C VAL A 590 12.31 -37.76 -46.65
N SER A 591 12.27 -36.41 -46.67
CA SER A 591 13.03 -35.56 -47.61
C SER A 591 13.22 -34.11 -47.11
N SER A 592 14.28 -33.88 -46.33
CA SER A 592 14.93 -32.56 -46.04
C SER A 592 16.07 -32.34 -47.09
N PRO A 593 17.13 -31.49 -46.92
CA PRO A 593 17.46 -30.39 -46.00
C PRO A 593 17.74 -29.07 -46.81
N PRO A 594 18.78 -28.18 -46.62
CA PRO A 594 20.14 -28.23 -45.99
C PRO A 594 20.22 -27.60 -44.57
N GLN A 595 21.15 -27.91 -43.63
CA GLN A 595 22.65 -27.86 -43.56
C GLN A 595 23.25 -26.43 -43.49
N LEU A 596 24.35 -26.09 -42.79
CA LEU A 596 25.41 -26.80 -41.99
C LEU A 596 25.50 -26.20 -40.55
N LEU A 597 26.20 -26.67 -39.49
CA LEU A 597 27.30 -27.64 -39.18
C LEU A 597 28.76 -27.12 -38.97
N THR A 598 29.45 -27.72 -37.97
CA THR A 598 30.90 -27.67 -37.55
C THR A 598 31.43 -26.44 -36.76
N ASN A 599 32.25 -26.49 -35.67
CA ASN A 599 33.36 -27.34 -35.09
C ASN A 599 34.80 -26.77 -35.36
N VAL A 600 35.84 -26.80 -34.50
CA VAL A 600 36.12 -27.28 -33.10
C VAL A 600 37.37 -26.56 -32.48
N PHE A 601 37.70 -26.80 -31.18
CA PHE A 601 39.06 -26.83 -30.52
C PHE A 601 39.88 -25.51 -30.40
N SER A 602 40.71 -25.20 -29.37
CA SER A 602 41.12 -25.74 -28.03
C SER A 602 41.31 -24.53 -27.04
N MET A 603 41.81 -24.55 -25.78
CA MET A 603 42.86 -25.34 -25.09
C MET A 603 42.80 -25.15 -23.54
N GLU A 604 43.81 -25.64 -22.81
CA GLU A 604 43.82 -25.91 -21.36
C GLU A 604 44.03 -24.72 -20.39
N VAL A 605 43.73 -24.97 -19.10
CA VAL A 605 44.00 -24.11 -17.94
C VAL A 605 45.33 -24.49 -17.27
N SER A 606 46.20 -23.52 -16.93
CA SER A 606 46.95 -23.50 -15.63
C SER A 606 47.90 -22.30 -15.41
N VAL A 607 47.69 -21.62 -14.27
CA VAL A 607 48.69 -21.06 -13.32
C VAL A 607 49.77 -20.06 -13.81
N VAL A 608 49.84 -18.89 -13.14
CA VAL A 608 51.05 -18.29 -12.50
C VAL A 608 50.77 -16.89 -11.90
N ARG A 609 51.12 -16.68 -10.62
CA ARG A 609 51.65 -15.41 -10.07
C ARG A 609 53.18 -15.58 -9.99
N PRO A 610 54.05 -14.55 -10.15
CA PRO A 610 53.84 -13.17 -9.69
C PRO A 610 54.37 -12.05 -10.62
N MET A 611 54.18 -10.78 -10.20
CA MET A 611 54.94 -9.62 -10.72
C MET A 611 56.11 -9.23 -9.80
N PRO A 612 57.29 -8.90 -10.36
CA PRO A 612 58.32 -8.15 -9.64
C PRO A 612 58.84 -6.91 -10.40
N LYS A 613 58.75 -5.73 -9.77
CA LYS A 613 59.76 -4.62 -9.67
C LYS A 613 60.45 -4.07 -10.96
N SER A 614 60.88 -2.80 -11.05
CA SER A 614 60.75 -1.59 -10.21
C SER A 614 61.48 -0.42 -10.93
N THR A 615 60.96 0.82 -10.85
CA THR A 615 61.68 2.12 -10.63
C THR A 615 60.69 3.28 -10.79
N SER A 616 60.73 4.39 -10.04
CA SER A 616 61.65 4.83 -8.97
C SER A 616 60.99 5.74 -7.92
N THR A 617 61.64 5.87 -6.77
CA THR A 617 61.52 6.86 -5.67
C THR A 617 61.25 8.32 -6.10
N ALA A 618 60.76 9.25 -5.26
CA ALA A 618 60.78 9.39 -3.78
C ALA A 618 59.49 10.16 -3.30
N ALA A 619 58.90 9.99 -2.10
CA ALA A 619 59.31 10.24 -0.69
C ALA A 619 59.04 11.67 -0.16
N ASP A 620 58.83 11.80 1.16
CA ASP A 620 58.49 13.00 1.98
C ASP A 620 57.09 13.64 1.77
N SER A 621 56.41 14.24 2.78
CA SER A 621 56.51 14.12 4.25
C SER A 621 55.30 14.79 4.99
N THR A 622 55.14 14.48 6.29
CA THR A 622 54.58 15.34 7.39
C THR A 622 53.16 15.95 7.34
N ASP A 623 52.35 15.60 8.34
CA ASP A 623 51.26 16.38 8.96
C ASP A 623 51.75 17.65 9.71
N PRO A 624 50.88 18.53 10.28
CA PRO A 624 49.56 19.06 9.88
C PRO A 624 49.70 20.62 9.72
N PRO A 625 49.00 21.61 10.36
CA PRO A 625 47.73 21.72 11.11
C PRO A 625 46.68 22.62 10.39
N THR A 626 46.09 23.63 11.06
CA THR A 626 44.68 24.04 10.83
C THR A 626 44.38 25.56 10.72
N ASN A 627 43.34 25.86 9.92
CA ASN A 627 42.37 26.98 10.03
C ASN A 627 42.83 28.46 9.99
N THR A 628 42.40 29.22 8.96
CA THR A 628 41.47 30.38 9.12
C THR A 628 41.04 31.11 7.81
N PHE A 629 39.84 31.71 7.87
CA PHE A 629 39.28 32.87 7.14
C PHE A 629 39.10 32.94 5.61
N ARG A 630 37.80 33.10 5.22
CA ARG A 630 37.15 34.13 4.35
C ARG A 630 37.84 34.70 3.09
N ASN A 631 36.99 34.93 2.07
CA ASN A 631 36.94 35.99 1.03
C ASN A 631 38.23 36.83 0.77
N SER A 632 38.64 37.15 -0.47
CA SER A 632 37.80 37.68 -1.56
C SER A 632 38.52 37.83 -2.93
N GLU A 633 37.75 38.24 -3.97
CA GLU A 633 38.08 39.29 -4.97
C GLU A 633 39.17 39.17 -6.09
N TYR A 634 38.92 39.99 -7.13
CA TYR A 634 39.80 40.69 -8.10
C TYR A 634 40.91 39.93 -8.85
N THR A 635 40.85 39.72 -10.18
CA THR A 635 40.83 40.66 -11.34
C THR A 635 42.15 41.37 -11.69
N SER A 636 42.36 41.51 -13.01
CA SER A 636 42.87 42.72 -13.67
C SER A 636 42.07 42.88 -14.98
N GLY A 637 41.82 44.06 -15.57
CA GLY A 637 42.55 45.32 -15.51
C GLY A 637 43.39 45.46 -16.80
N ARG A 638 43.30 46.52 -17.61
CA ARG A 638 42.85 47.90 -17.38
C ARG A 638 42.51 48.63 -18.69
N ALA A 639 41.61 49.62 -18.57
CA ALA A 639 41.57 50.89 -19.32
C ALA A 639 41.33 50.83 -20.86
N SER A 640 40.82 51.88 -21.53
CA SER A 640 40.65 53.30 -21.13
C SER A 640 39.37 53.92 -21.70
N THR A 641 38.85 54.97 -21.03
CA THR A 641 38.10 56.13 -21.60
C THR A 641 36.77 55.90 -22.34
N TYR A 642 35.71 56.71 -22.20
CA TYR A 642 35.53 58.01 -21.53
C TYR A 642 34.18 58.10 -20.76
N MET A 643 34.10 59.13 -19.92
CA MET A 643 32.93 59.96 -19.51
C MET A 643 31.71 59.95 -20.46
N GLU A 644 30.48 60.35 -20.10
CA GLU A 644 29.73 60.80 -18.90
C GLU A 644 28.44 61.46 -19.48
N GLN A 645 27.50 61.90 -18.64
CA GLN A 645 26.33 62.73 -18.99
C GLN A 645 25.16 62.07 -19.78
N GLY A 646 23.98 62.06 -19.14
CA GLY A 646 22.76 62.57 -19.78
C GLY A 646 22.49 63.99 -19.28
N PRO A 647 21.28 64.57 -19.43
CA PRO A 647 20.06 64.06 -20.09
C PRO A 647 19.78 64.79 -21.43
N GLY A 648 18.65 64.51 -22.10
CA GLY A 648 18.35 65.21 -23.35
C GLY A 648 16.97 64.94 -23.96
N SER A 649 16.01 65.77 -23.55
CA SER A 649 14.72 66.08 -24.16
C SER A 649 14.66 66.28 -25.69
N GLU A 650 13.52 65.90 -26.26
CA GLU A 650 12.73 66.64 -27.27
C GLU A 650 13.20 66.85 -28.74
N SER A 651 12.32 66.35 -29.63
CA SER A 651 11.89 66.99 -30.89
C SER A 651 12.87 67.00 -32.08
N GLY A 652 12.39 67.40 -33.27
CA GLY A 652 13.26 67.60 -34.45
C GLY A 652 12.83 66.98 -35.78
N ARG A 653 11.58 67.21 -36.18
CA ARG A 653 11.09 67.37 -37.58
C ARG A 653 12.06 67.18 -38.78
N GLU A 654 11.56 66.41 -39.76
CA GLU A 654 11.54 66.72 -41.21
C GLU A 654 12.81 66.79 -42.11
N THR A 655 12.58 66.39 -43.38
CA THR A 655 13.27 66.78 -44.64
C THR A 655 14.62 66.19 -45.10
N MET A 656 14.51 65.40 -46.19
CA MET A 656 15.27 65.47 -47.46
C MET A 656 16.75 65.03 -47.61
N SER A 657 16.88 63.95 -48.41
CA SER A 657 17.65 63.91 -49.67
C SER A 657 19.18 64.09 -49.66
N GLN A 658 19.88 62.98 -49.96
CA GLN A 658 20.95 62.99 -50.97
C GLN A 658 20.73 61.91 -52.04
N ARG A 659 21.31 62.15 -53.21
CA ARG A 659 21.30 61.29 -54.41
C ARG A 659 22.74 61.16 -54.92
N GLN A 660 22.94 60.23 -55.86
CA GLN A 660 24.17 59.96 -56.62
C GLN A 660 25.32 59.27 -55.87
N THR A 661 25.67 58.09 -56.34
CA THR A 661 26.78 58.03 -57.32
C THR A 661 26.44 57.00 -58.40
N GLU A 662 26.72 57.31 -59.66
CA GLU A 662 26.69 56.32 -60.75
C GLU A 662 28.06 55.64 -60.85
N MET A 663 28.09 54.37 -61.27
CA MET A 663 29.18 53.90 -62.14
C MET A 663 28.57 53.38 -63.44
N LYS A 664 29.15 53.83 -64.54
CA LYS A 664 28.62 53.71 -65.90
C LYS A 664 29.63 52.94 -66.74
N LEU A 665 29.15 52.04 -67.60
CA LEU A 665 30.03 51.29 -68.51
C LEU A 665 30.79 52.26 -69.43
N MET A 666 32.05 51.92 -69.72
CA MET A 666 32.73 52.34 -70.94
C MET A 666 32.96 51.09 -71.79
N ALA A 667 32.61 51.18 -73.07
CA ALA A 667 32.88 50.14 -74.06
C ALA A 667 34.21 50.42 -74.78
N MET A 668 34.75 49.40 -75.44
CA MET A 668 35.64 49.60 -76.59
C MET A 668 34.84 49.31 -77.87
N GLU A 669 35.09 50.09 -78.92
CA GLU A 669 34.39 50.01 -80.20
C GLU A 669 34.95 48.89 -81.11
N PRO A 670 34.16 48.37 -82.07
CA PRO A 670 34.51 47.18 -82.85
C PRO A 670 35.34 47.49 -84.11
N SER A 671 35.94 46.45 -84.70
CA SER A 671 36.45 46.46 -86.07
C SER A 671 35.41 45.93 -87.08
N ASP A 672 35.47 46.42 -88.32
CA ASP A 672 34.40 46.36 -89.33
C ASP A 672 33.87 44.99 -89.79
N ASN A 673 32.68 45.08 -90.43
CA ASN A 673 32.05 44.12 -91.37
C ASN A 673 31.45 42.81 -90.81
N GLN A 674 30.15 42.85 -90.47
CA GLN A 674 29.08 42.13 -91.21
C GLN A 674 27.65 42.57 -90.75
N PRO A 675 26.56 42.21 -91.46
CA PRO A 675 25.23 42.81 -91.26
C PRO A 675 24.53 42.46 -89.93
N PRO A 676 23.56 43.28 -89.47
CA PRO A 676 22.78 42.99 -88.26
C PRO A 676 21.74 41.88 -88.50
N GLU A 677 21.94 40.73 -87.85
CA GLU A 677 20.95 39.65 -87.78
C GLU A 677 19.74 40.03 -86.91
N ARG A 678 18.61 39.34 -87.11
CA ARG A 678 17.29 39.75 -86.59
C ARG A 678 16.83 38.92 -85.38
N VAL A 679 15.88 39.49 -84.63
CA VAL A 679 15.37 39.01 -83.33
C VAL A 679 14.50 37.73 -83.42
N GLN A 680 14.72 36.84 -84.40
CA GLN A 680 13.90 35.62 -84.59
C GLN A 680 14.61 34.30 -84.27
N ASP A 681 15.95 34.28 -84.22
CA ASP A 681 16.70 33.02 -84.05
C ASP A 681 17.00 32.64 -82.60
N TYR A 682 16.90 33.57 -81.65
CA TYR A 682 16.98 33.26 -80.21
C TYR A 682 15.64 32.79 -79.64
N LYS A 683 15.27 31.54 -79.91
CA LYS A 683 14.29 30.80 -79.10
C LYS A 683 14.88 30.48 -77.72
N GLY A 684 14.99 31.50 -76.88
CA GLY A 684 15.39 31.45 -75.48
C GLY A 684 14.47 30.56 -74.66
N ARG A 685 14.71 29.26 -74.68
CA ARG A 685 13.93 28.26 -73.95
C ARG A 685 14.15 28.47 -72.45
N ILE A 686 13.17 29.07 -71.77
CA ILE A 686 13.23 29.37 -70.33
C ILE A 686 13.60 28.08 -69.59
N ARG A 687 14.84 28.02 -69.08
CA ARG A 687 15.30 26.97 -68.16
C ARG A 687 14.65 27.23 -66.81
N THR A 688 13.38 26.83 -66.70
CA THR A 688 12.75 26.60 -65.40
C THR A 688 13.64 25.64 -64.63
N TRP A 689 14.16 26.09 -63.48
CA TRP A 689 15.01 25.28 -62.59
C TRP A 689 14.15 24.23 -61.87
N ARG A 690 13.63 23.26 -62.64
CA ARG A 690 12.80 22.16 -62.16
C ARG A 690 13.50 21.39 -61.04
N GLY A 691 14.83 21.32 -61.04
CA GLY A 691 15.63 20.73 -59.97
C GLY A 691 15.53 21.46 -58.62
N VAL A 692 15.48 22.80 -58.59
CA VAL A 692 15.33 23.55 -57.33
C VAL A 692 13.90 23.47 -56.82
N ILE A 693 12.91 23.58 -57.70
CA ILE A 693 11.50 23.37 -57.32
C ILE A 693 11.31 21.94 -56.80
N LEU A 694 11.87 20.93 -57.47
CA LEU A 694 11.85 19.54 -57.02
C LEU A 694 12.58 19.37 -55.69
N LEU A 695 13.72 20.02 -55.46
CA LEU A 695 14.43 19.98 -54.18
C LEU A 695 13.60 20.60 -53.06
N CYS A 696 12.97 21.76 -53.28
CA CYS A 696 12.06 22.37 -52.31
C CYS A 696 10.81 21.52 -52.04
N VAL A 697 10.30 20.80 -53.05
CA VAL A 697 9.19 19.83 -52.89
C VAL A 697 9.65 18.57 -52.15
N ILE A 698 10.87 18.09 -52.35
CA ILE A 698 11.44 16.95 -51.61
C ILE A 698 11.70 17.33 -50.15
N VAL A 699 12.36 18.48 -49.89
CA VAL A 699 12.69 18.93 -48.53
C VAL A 699 11.43 19.36 -47.78
N GLY A 700 10.53 20.12 -48.42
CA GLY A 700 9.24 20.48 -47.84
C GLY A 700 8.33 19.26 -47.64
N GLY A 701 8.36 18.29 -48.57
CA GLY A 701 7.66 17.02 -48.44
C GLY A 701 8.21 16.16 -47.30
N ALA A 702 9.54 16.03 -47.18
CA ALA A 702 10.19 15.31 -46.08
C ALA A 702 9.89 15.96 -44.73
N ALA A 703 9.97 17.29 -44.62
CA ALA A 703 9.60 18.01 -43.40
C ALA A 703 8.11 17.82 -43.06
N ALA A 704 7.21 17.89 -44.05
CA ALA A 704 5.79 17.65 -43.84
C ALA A 704 5.49 16.19 -43.43
N ILE A 705 6.20 15.21 -44.01
CA ILE A 705 6.07 13.78 -43.66
C ILE A 705 6.63 13.53 -42.26
N ILE A 706 7.79 14.06 -41.89
CA ILE A 706 8.37 13.91 -40.55
C ILE A 706 7.42 14.52 -39.50
N THR A 707 6.91 15.74 -39.73
CA THR A 707 5.92 16.34 -38.82
C THR A 707 4.63 15.53 -38.76
N ALA A 708 4.10 15.04 -39.89
CA ALA A 708 2.89 14.22 -39.90
C ALA A 708 3.08 12.85 -39.22
N CYS A 709 4.24 12.22 -39.36
CA CYS A 709 4.59 10.98 -38.67
C CYS A 709 4.83 11.20 -37.18
N ALA A 710 5.45 12.31 -36.77
CA ALA A 710 5.63 12.67 -35.37
C ALA A 710 4.28 12.99 -34.70
N MET A 711 3.38 13.70 -35.40
CA MET A 711 2.00 13.90 -34.96
C MET A 711 1.26 12.56 -34.86
N SER A 712 1.29 11.71 -35.90
CA SER A 712 0.67 10.38 -35.87
C SER A 712 1.21 9.50 -34.73
N ALA A 713 2.51 9.52 -34.45
CA ALA A 713 3.11 8.77 -33.35
C ALA A 713 2.69 9.32 -31.97
N SER A 714 2.54 10.65 -31.84
CA SER A 714 1.99 11.31 -30.65
C SER A 714 0.51 10.98 -30.46
N ASP A 715 -0.29 11.03 -31.52
CA ASP A 715 -1.71 10.70 -31.54
C ASP A 715 -1.92 9.21 -31.20
N ASP A 716 -1.10 8.32 -31.77
CA ASP A 716 -1.08 6.89 -31.45
C ASP A 716 -0.63 6.63 -30.00
N ALA A 717 0.33 7.39 -29.47
CA ALA A 717 0.77 7.29 -28.08
C ALA A 717 -0.34 7.73 -27.11
N ALA A 718 -0.96 8.89 -27.35
CA ALA A 718 -2.12 9.36 -26.60
C ALA A 718 -3.29 8.35 -26.70
N THR A 719 -3.52 7.77 -27.87
CA THR A 719 -4.55 6.74 -28.10
C THR A 719 -4.19 5.39 -27.47
N ARG A 720 -2.91 5.10 -27.21
CA ARG A 720 -2.49 3.95 -26.37
C ARG A 720 -2.70 4.24 -24.89
N GLN A 721 -2.32 5.43 -24.41
CA GLN A 721 -2.52 5.86 -23.02
C GLN A 721 -4.01 5.89 -22.67
N ALA A 722 -4.85 6.54 -23.47
CA ALA A 722 -6.30 6.54 -23.29
C ALA A 722 -6.90 5.12 -23.31
N ARG A 723 -6.40 4.22 -24.17
CA ARG A 723 -6.81 2.80 -24.15
C ARG A 723 -6.24 1.98 -22.99
N TYR A 724 -5.28 2.49 -22.22
CA TYR A 724 -4.82 1.88 -20.97
C TYR A 724 -5.62 2.40 -19.78
N GLU A 725 -5.82 3.72 -19.72
CA GLU A 725 -6.58 4.39 -18.66
C GLU A 725 -8.06 4.02 -18.71
N ASN A 726 -8.71 4.00 -19.89
CA ASN A 726 -10.09 3.50 -20.02
C ASN A 726 -10.21 2.05 -19.55
N ARG A 727 -9.29 1.14 -19.95
CA ARG A 727 -9.27 -0.26 -19.47
C ARG A 727 -8.87 -0.40 -18.00
N THR A 728 -8.58 0.69 -17.32
CA THR A 728 -8.30 0.73 -15.87
C THR A 728 -9.47 1.35 -15.12
N GLU A 729 -10.15 2.35 -15.68
CA GLU A 729 -11.48 2.78 -15.24
C GLU A 729 -12.52 1.63 -15.38
N GLU A 730 -12.59 0.95 -16.53
CA GLU A 730 -13.48 -0.22 -16.76
C GLU A 730 -13.30 -1.34 -15.72
N ARG A 731 -12.14 -1.44 -15.05
CA ARG A 731 -11.86 -2.41 -13.98
C ARG A 731 -12.18 -1.89 -12.56
N ARG A 732 -12.23 -0.57 -12.37
CA ARG A 732 -12.60 0.12 -11.12
C ARG A 732 -14.09 0.41 -11.04
N ARG A 733 -14.74 0.46 -12.20
CA ARG A 733 -16.14 0.80 -12.38
C ARG A 733 -17.02 -0.17 -11.61
N ILE A 734 -17.89 0.39 -10.76
CA ILE A 734 -18.97 -0.39 -10.15
C ILE A 734 -19.92 -0.87 -11.27
N ASN A 735 -20.07 -2.19 -11.37
CA ASN A 735 -20.62 -2.92 -12.52
C ASN A 735 -22.17 -2.90 -12.55
N ASP A 736 -22.74 -1.69 -12.66
CA ASP A 736 -24.18 -1.45 -12.79
C ASP A 736 -24.73 -1.66 -14.21
N GLY A 737 -23.86 -1.88 -15.20
CA GLY A 737 -24.25 -2.03 -16.61
C GLY A 737 -24.72 -0.72 -17.27
N LEU A 738 -24.56 0.44 -16.62
CA LEU A 738 -24.89 1.76 -17.14
C LEU A 738 -23.64 2.45 -17.66
N THR A 739 -23.79 3.35 -18.64
CA THR A 739 -22.70 4.21 -19.14
C THR A 739 -22.58 5.50 -18.33
N ASP A 740 -21.49 6.25 -18.55
CA ASP A 740 -21.26 7.56 -17.94
C ASP A 740 -20.85 8.56 -19.01
N ASP A 741 -21.57 9.68 -19.11
CA ASP A 741 -21.36 10.71 -20.13
C ASP A 741 -20.52 11.90 -19.59
N GLU A 742 -20.28 11.98 -18.27
CA GLU A 742 -19.53 13.05 -17.59
C GLU A 742 -18.21 12.51 -16.97
N VAL A 743 -17.52 11.58 -17.66
CA VAL A 743 -16.24 11.00 -17.20
C VAL A 743 -15.14 12.06 -17.12
N LEU A 744 -14.45 12.12 -15.97
CA LEU A 744 -13.43 13.13 -15.68
C LEU A 744 -12.05 12.59 -16.04
N ILE A 745 -11.38 13.29 -16.96
CA ILE A 745 -9.99 13.02 -17.34
C ILE A 745 -9.08 14.03 -16.63
N SER A 746 -8.07 13.53 -15.94
CA SER A 746 -7.09 14.33 -15.20
C SER A 746 -6.07 15.00 -16.13
N ASP A 747 -5.33 15.98 -15.62
CA ASP A 747 -4.28 16.72 -16.34
C ASP A 747 -3.13 15.82 -16.86
N ASP A 748 -2.94 14.65 -16.23
CA ASP A 748 -2.00 13.60 -16.61
C ASP A 748 -2.63 12.45 -17.40
N GLY A 749 -3.86 12.64 -17.90
CA GLY A 749 -4.57 11.69 -18.75
C GLY A 749 -5.27 10.54 -18.01
N GLN A 750 -5.12 10.42 -16.69
CA GLN A 750 -5.83 9.38 -15.92
C GLN A 750 -7.34 9.60 -15.96
N VAL A 751 -8.08 8.52 -16.18
CA VAL A 751 -9.54 8.52 -16.33
C VAL A 751 -10.17 8.09 -15.00
N GLY A 752 -11.16 8.86 -14.52
CA GLY A 752 -11.87 8.58 -13.27
C GLY A 752 -11.08 8.80 -11.97
N ASN A 753 -9.83 9.28 -12.04
CA ASN A 753 -8.96 9.47 -10.88
C ASN A 753 -8.31 10.86 -10.85
N PRO A 754 -9.06 11.93 -10.50
CA PRO A 754 -8.54 13.29 -10.48
C PRO A 754 -7.57 13.53 -9.31
N LYS A 755 -6.54 14.36 -9.52
CA LYS A 755 -5.72 14.92 -8.41
C LYS A 755 -6.48 15.94 -7.54
N LYS A 756 -7.54 16.55 -8.09
CA LYS A 756 -8.42 17.52 -7.43
C LYS A 756 -9.72 17.60 -8.21
N TYR A 757 -10.86 17.65 -7.53
CA TYR A 757 -12.14 17.92 -8.18
C TYR A 757 -12.21 19.37 -8.73
N PRO A 758 -12.79 19.58 -9.93
CA PRO A 758 -13.01 20.92 -10.46
C PRO A 758 -13.84 21.80 -9.50
N ASP A 759 -13.51 23.09 -9.41
CA ASP A 759 -14.44 24.04 -8.82
C ASP A 759 -15.59 24.26 -9.81
N MET A 760 -16.78 23.82 -9.42
CA MET A 760 -18.00 23.91 -10.22
C MET A 760 -18.54 25.35 -10.32
N GLY A 761 -17.94 26.32 -9.61
CA GLY A 761 -18.34 27.72 -9.65
C GLY A 761 -19.69 28.00 -8.99
N CYS A 762 -20.19 27.07 -8.17
CA CYS A 762 -21.49 27.18 -7.51
C CYS A 762 -21.46 28.27 -6.42
N GLU A 763 -22.54 29.01 -6.24
CA GLU A 763 -22.78 29.69 -4.96
C GLU A 763 -23.35 28.70 -3.94
N LEU A 764 -23.09 28.93 -2.65
CA LEU A 764 -23.78 28.23 -1.56
C LEU A 764 -25.28 28.57 -1.65
N PRO A 765 -26.18 27.61 -1.92
CA PRO A 765 -27.62 27.83 -1.89
C PRO A 765 -28.09 28.07 -0.46
N ASP A 766 -29.24 28.73 -0.31
CA ASP A 766 -30.00 28.66 0.93
C ASP A 766 -30.95 27.45 0.84
N TYR A 767 -30.67 26.40 1.60
CA TYR A 767 -31.53 25.20 1.61
C TYR A 767 -32.70 25.44 2.56
N GLN A 768 -33.92 25.24 2.06
CA GLN A 768 -35.16 25.50 2.78
C GLN A 768 -36.07 24.28 2.77
N SER A 769 -36.73 24.07 3.91
CA SER A 769 -37.76 23.08 4.18
C SER A 769 -39.07 23.83 4.39
N LYS A 770 -39.96 23.80 3.39
CA LYS A 770 -41.22 24.55 3.37
C LYS A 770 -42.26 23.87 2.50
N ASP A 771 -43.54 24.15 2.74
CA ASP A 771 -44.67 23.48 2.07
C ASP A 771 -44.58 21.93 2.06
N GLY A 772 -43.92 21.35 3.08
CA GLY A 772 -43.66 19.92 3.21
C GLY A 772 -42.55 19.36 2.31
N GLN A 773 -41.76 20.21 1.64
CA GLN A 773 -40.79 19.83 0.61
C GLN A 773 -39.43 20.55 0.80
N ILE A 774 -38.38 20.02 0.17
CA ILE A 774 -37.04 20.62 0.19
C ILE A 774 -36.80 21.46 -1.07
N PHE A 775 -36.27 22.66 -0.87
CA PHE A 775 -35.92 23.63 -1.90
C PHE A 775 -34.46 24.05 -1.78
N ALA A 776 -33.78 24.19 -2.92
CA ALA A 776 -32.53 24.92 -3.03
C ALA A 776 -32.84 26.34 -3.56
N VAL A 777 -32.48 27.38 -2.80
CA VAL A 777 -32.75 28.78 -3.14
C VAL A 777 -31.44 29.50 -3.50
N SER A 778 -31.39 30.08 -4.71
CA SER A 778 -30.29 30.94 -5.15
C SER A 778 -30.37 32.34 -4.53
N LYS A 779 -29.22 33.00 -4.37
CA LYS A 779 -29.12 34.40 -3.92
C LYS A 779 -29.79 35.41 -4.86
N ASN A 780 -30.25 34.97 -6.04
CA ASN A 780 -31.07 35.78 -6.94
C ASN A 780 -32.59 35.63 -6.73
N GLY A 781 -33.04 34.75 -5.82
CA GLY A 781 -34.45 34.44 -5.56
C GLY A 781 -35.03 33.31 -6.42
N THR A 782 -34.21 32.58 -7.20
CA THR A 782 -34.65 31.37 -7.91
C THR A 782 -34.74 30.21 -6.93
N GLU A 783 -35.92 29.62 -6.81
CA GLU A 783 -36.17 28.45 -5.96
C GLU A 783 -36.35 27.20 -6.81
N VAL A 784 -35.73 26.09 -6.41
CA VAL A 784 -35.83 24.80 -7.10
C VAL A 784 -36.22 23.73 -6.09
N PRO A 785 -37.42 23.12 -6.18
CA PRO A 785 -37.77 21.97 -5.36
C PRO A 785 -36.94 20.75 -5.76
N VAL A 786 -36.50 19.95 -4.80
CA VAL A 786 -35.72 18.73 -5.02
C VAL A 786 -36.16 17.63 -4.04
N GLY A 787 -36.57 16.48 -4.57
CA GLY A 787 -36.80 15.26 -3.79
C GLY A 787 -35.52 14.44 -3.59
N ILE A 788 -35.41 13.70 -2.50
CA ILE A 788 -34.20 12.97 -2.10
C ILE A 788 -34.35 11.45 -2.30
N LYS A 789 -33.54 10.88 -3.21
CA LYS A 789 -33.22 9.46 -3.26
C LYS A 789 -31.81 9.29 -2.71
N GLY A 790 -31.69 8.92 -1.44
CA GLY A 790 -30.42 8.89 -0.72
C GLY A 790 -29.95 7.50 -0.31
N VAL A 791 -28.65 7.40 -0.04
CA VAL A 791 -28.02 6.27 0.67
C VAL A 791 -27.37 6.74 1.97
N ASN A 792 -27.27 5.86 2.95
CA ASN A 792 -26.28 5.97 4.01
C ASN A 792 -24.95 5.37 3.53
N TRP A 793 -23.83 6.04 3.83
CA TRP A 793 -22.48 5.53 3.59
C TRP A 793 -21.65 5.70 4.86
N PHE A 794 -21.49 4.61 5.62
CA PHE A 794 -20.93 4.65 6.98
C PHE A 794 -19.43 4.29 7.03
N GLY A 795 -18.81 4.61 8.17
CA GLY A 795 -17.44 4.27 8.55
C GLY A 795 -16.71 5.40 9.30
N MET A 796 -17.03 6.68 9.05
CA MET A 796 -16.34 7.84 9.66
C MET A 796 -16.70 8.05 11.14
N GLU A 797 -17.87 7.58 11.54
CA GLU A 797 -18.36 7.51 12.92
C GLU A 797 -17.61 6.47 13.79
N THR A 798 -16.91 5.52 13.17
CA THR A 798 -16.09 4.54 13.88
C THR A 798 -14.72 5.12 14.31
N GLY A 799 -13.94 4.32 15.04
CA GLY A 799 -12.51 4.59 15.28
C GLY A 799 -11.62 4.60 14.03
N LEU A 800 -12.13 4.17 12.86
CA LEU A 800 -11.39 4.14 11.59
C LEU A 800 -11.47 5.48 10.83
N ALA A 801 -12.47 6.32 11.17
CA ALA A 801 -12.59 7.71 10.71
C ALA A 801 -12.62 7.92 9.17
N ILE A 802 -13.01 6.90 8.40
CA ILE A 802 -13.15 6.91 6.93
C ILE A 802 -14.42 6.15 6.50
N PRO A 803 -15.13 6.54 5.42
CA PRO A 803 -16.18 5.70 4.87
C PRO A 803 -15.57 4.41 4.30
N PHE A 804 -16.27 3.29 4.43
CA PHE A 804 -15.76 2.02 3.91
C PHE A 804 -15.80 1.95 2.37
N GLY A 805 -15.11 0.96 1.80
CA GLY A 805 -14.97 0.73 0.37
C GLY A 805 -13.78 1.42 -0.30
N LEU A 806 -13.17 2.45 0.30
CA LEU A 806 -12.18 3.32 -0.37
C LEU A 806 -10.78 2.70 -0.58
N TRP A 807 -10.57 1.46 -0.17
CA TRP A 807 -9.27 0.76 -0.15
C TRP A 807 -8.82 0.10 -1.46
N GLU A 808 -9.59 0.26 -2.56
CA GLU A 808 -9.41 -0.34 -3.89
C GLU A 808 -8.11 -1.16 -4.12
N ASN A 809 -8.23 -2.48 -4.21
CA ASN A 809 -7.14 -3.40 -4.49
C ASN A 809 -7.47 -4.30 -5.70
N MET A 810 -6.81 -5.46 -5.85
CA MET A 810 -7.05 -6.37 -6.99
C MET A 810 -8.26 -7.30 -6.81
N ASP A 811 -8.78 -7.43 -5.59
CA ASP A 811 -9.88 -8.33 -5.22
C ASP A 811 -11.17 -7.57 -4.90
N ASN A 812 -11.08 -6.43 -4.18
CA ASN A 812 -12.24 -5.62 -3.79
C ASN A 812 -11.92 -4.14 -3.55
N GLY A 813 -12.96 -3.36 -3.26
CA GLY A 813 -12.88 -1.93 -2.98
C GLY A 813 -13.00 -1.08 -4.25
N THR A 814 -13.23 0.21 -4.04
CA THR A 814 -13.54 1.17 -5.10
C THR A 814 -12.98 2.56 -4.72
N SER A 815 -13.27 3.58 -5.54
CA SER A 815 -12.89 4.97 -5.28
C SER A 815 -14.10 5.83 -4.97
N VAL A 816 -13.88 6.95 -4.27
CA VAL A 816 -14.88 7.99 -4.04
C VAL A 816 -15.44 8.56 -5.36
N TYR A 817 -14.64 8.49 -6.44
CA TYR A 817 -15.10 8.87 -7.77
C TYR A 817 -16.14 7.89 -8.30
N GLU A 818 -15.88 6.58 -8.23
CA GLU A 818 -16.82 5.58 -8.72
C GLU A 818 -18.05 5.41 -7.82
N VAL A 819 -17.93 5.61 -6.50
CA VAL A 819 -19.12 5.75 -5.63
C VAL A 819 -19.99 6.92 -6.08
N ALA A 820 -19.40 8.11 -6.31
CA ALA A 820 -20.15 9.27 -6.79
C ALA A 820 -20.73 9.07 -8.20
N ALA A 821 -20.03 8.34 -9.07
CA ALA A 821 -20.48 8.01 -10.42
C ALA A 821 -21.63 7.00 -10.40
N PHE A 822 -21.47 5.87 -9.71
CA PHE A 822 -22.50 4.85 -9.50
C PHE A 822 -23.80 5.42 -8.93
N LEU A 823 -23.71 6.23 -7.87
CA LEU A 823 -24.87 6.89 -7.28
C LEU A 823 -25.59 7.77 -8.30
N ALA A 824 -24.86 8.61 -9.05
CA ALA A 824 -25.42 9.46 -10.09
C ALA A 824 -26.04 8.66 -11.25
N ARG A 825 -25.38 7.62 -11.75
CA ARG A 825 -25.89 6.70 -12.80
C ARG A 825 -27.22 6.07 -12.38
N ASN A 826 -27.37 5.75 -11.09
CA ASN A 826 -28.55 5.11 -10.51
C ASN A 826 -29.53 6.11 -9.82
N LYS A 827 -29.40 7.41 -10.16
CA LYS A 827 -30.26 8.54 -9.71
C LYS A 827 -30.27 8.84 -8.21
N PHE A 828 -29.35 8.27 -7.43
CA PHE A 828 -29.16 8.69 -6.05
C PHE A 828 -28.51 10.08 -6.01
N ASN A 829 -29.15 11.02 -5.31
CA ASN A 829 -28.81 12.44 -5.35
C ASN A 829 -28.38 13.04 -4.01
N SER A 830 -28.38 12.26 -2.92
CA SER A 830 -27.85 12.66 -1.61
C SER A 830 -27.17 11.48 -0.89
N VAL A 831 -26.21 11.78 -0.02
CA VAL A 831 -25.58 10.82 0.90
C VAL A 831 -25.76 11.31 2.33
N ARG A 832 -26.32 10.46 3.20
CA ARG A 832 -26.23 10.63 4.65
C ARG A 832 -24.88 10.06 5.08
N LEU A 833 -24.07 10.89 5.72
CA LEU A 833 -22.68 10.61 6.09
C LEU A 833 -22.55 10.67 7.62
N PRO A 834 -22.66 9.51 8.31
CA PRO A 834 -22.36 9.37 9.73
C PRO A 834 -20.97 9.89 10.11
N VAL A 835 -20.88 10.63 11.23
CA VAL A 835 -19.63 11.16 11.79
C VAL A 835 -19.56 11.06 13.33
N CYS A 836 -18.35 10.99 13.88
CA CYS A 836 -18.14 10.93 15.33
C CYS A 836 -17.79 12.29 15.94
N ILE A 837 -18.47 12.67 17.02
CA ILE A 837 -18.24 13.91 17.78
C ILE A 837 -16.79 14.00 18.28
N LYS A 838 -16.25 12.93 18.88
CA LYS A 838 -14.85 12.91 19.31
C LYS A 838 -13.85 12.98 18.14
N ASN A 839 -14.16 12.41 16.98
CA ASN A 839 -13.29 12.54 15.80
C ASN A 839 -13.30 13.97 15.24
N ILE A 840 -14.44 14.67 15.27
CA ILE A 840 -14.51 16.10 14.92
C ILE A 840 -13.69 16.95 15.90
N LEU A 841 -13.88 16.75 17.21
CA LEU A 841 -13.22 17.53 18.26
C LEU A 841 -11.70 17.33 18.30
N LYS A 842 -11.23 16.09 18.10
CA LYS A 842 -9.79 15.75 18.01
C LYS A 842 -9.21 15.97 16.61
N ASN A 843 -10.07 16.17 15.61
CA ASN A 843 -9.74 16.22 14.19
C ASN A 843 -8.97 14.97 13.69
N THR A 844 -9.28 13.80 14.26
CA THR A 844 -8.58 12.51 14.09
C THR A 844 -8.28 12.20 12.61
N PRO A 845 -7.02 11.98 12.20
CA PRO A 845 -6.74 11.53 10.83
C PRO A 845 -7.37 10.15 10.58
N PRO A 846 -7.86 9.86 9.36
CA PRO A 846 -8.41 8.55 9.04
C PRO A 846 -7.36 7.43 9.07
N GLN A 847 -7.83 6.19 9.26
CA GLN A 847 -6.98 5.00 9.18
C GLN A 847 -6.47 4.80 7.74
N LYS A 848 -5.18 5.10 7.52
CA LYS A 848 -4.58 5.13 6.18
C LYS A 848 -4.70 3.82 5.39
N THR A 849 -4.68 2.67 6.06
CA THR A 849 -4.76 1.35 5.41
C THR A 849 -6.12 1.06 4.77
N LEU A 850 -7.15 1.88 5.02
CA LEU A 850 -8.50 1.73 4.45
C LEU A 850 -8.78 2.69 3.29
N ILE A 851 -7.74 3.27 2.68
CA ILE A 851 -7.86 4.07 1.46
C ILE A 851 -6.68 3.87 0.50
N ASN A 852 -6.97 3.54 -0.75
CA ASN A 852 -5.97 3.57 -1.80
C ASN A 852 -5.79 5.00 -2.31
N ALA A 853 -4.80 5.70 -1.76
CA ALA A 853 -4.46 7.07 -2.15
C ALA A 853 -4.00 7.21 -3.61
N ASN A 854 -3.52 6.13 -4.26
CA ASN A 854 -3.17 6.17 -5.68
C ASN A 854 -4.39 6.25 -6.60
N THR A 855 -5.57 5.85 -6.11
CA THR A 855 -6.83 5.79 -6.88
C THR A 855 -7.91 6.73 -6.35
N ASN A 856 -7.67 7.29 -5.16
CA ASN A 856 -8.42 8.37 -4.53
C ASN A 856 -7.56 9.65 -4.44
N ARG A 857 -6.85 10.02 -5.53
CA ARG A 857 -5.78 11.05 -5.49
C ARG A 857 -6.22 12.46 -5.04
N ALA A 858 -7.52 12.74 -5.07
CA ALA A 858 -8.11 14.00 -4.60
C ALA A 858 -8.51 14.01 -3.11
N ILE A 859 -8.43 12.88 -2.39
CA ILE A 859 -8.78 12.78 -0.96
C ILE A 859 -7.59 13.20 -0.09
N ASN A 860 -7.86 14.02 0.93
CA ASN A 860 -6.84 14.54 1.85
C ASN A 860 -7.03 13.98 3.27
N ILE A 861 -6.37 12.85 3.54
CA ILE A 861 -6.36 12.14 4.83
C ILE A 861 -5.47 12.75 5.92
N THR A 862 -4.99 14.00 5.78
CA THR A 862 -4.16 14.63 6.82
C THR A 862 -4.91 14.81 8.14
N THR A 863 -6.24 14.98 8.09
CA THR A 863 -7.11 15.23 9.24
C THR A 863 -8.55 14.77 8.97
N TYR A 864 -9.37 14.64 10.01
CA TYR A 864 -10.81 14.36 9.87
C TYR A 864 -11.51 15.37 8.95
N MET A 865 -11.29 16.66 9.22
CA MET A 865 -11.94 17.76 8.51
C MET A 865 -11.49 17.86 7.04
N SER A 866 -10.21 17.65 6.74
CA SER A 866 -9.73 17.65 5.35
C SER A 866 -10.27 16.46 4.54
N THR A 867 -10.51 15.33 5.21
CA THR A 867 -11.11 14.12 4.61
C THR A 867 -12.56 14.38 4.26
N LEU A 868 -13.37 14.85 5.23
CA LEU A 868 -14.75 15.31 5.00
C LEU A 868 -14.82 16.31 3.84
N GLN A 869 -14.00 17.36 3.88
CA GLN A 869 -13.96 18.38 2.83
C GLN A 869 -13.70 17.81 1.44
N THR A 870 -12.87 16.77 1.30
CA THR A 870 -12.53 16.17 0.00
C THR A 870 -13.59 15.17 -0.49
N ILE A 871 -14.20 14.38 0.40
CA ILE A 871 -15.37 13.55 0.07
C ILE A 871 -16.56 14.41 -0.38
N ILE A 872 -16.84 15.50 0.33
CA ILE A 872 -17.94 16.42 0.01
C ILE A 872 -17.74 17.09 -1.36
N GLN A 873 -16.49 17.44 -1.72
CA GLN A 873 -16.15 17.91 -3.07
C GLN A 873 -16.36 16.85 -4.16
N ALA A 874 -16.04 15.58 -3.89
CA ALA A 874 -16.20 14.47 -4.83
C ALA A 874 -17.68 14.22 -5.18
N LEU A 875 -18.54 14.17 -4.16
CA LEU A 875 -19.99 14.06 -4.31
C LEU A 875 -20.57 15.32 -4.97
N GLY A 876 -20.09 16.50 -4.57
CA GLY A 876 -20.53 17.80 -5.11
C GLY A 876 -20.19 18.00 -6.59
N TYR A 877 -19.11 17.41 -7.09
CA TYR A 877 -18.80 17.39 -8.53
C TYR A 877 -19.90 16.67 -9.33
N ARG A 878 -20.43 15.55 -8.83
CA ARG A 878 -21.57 14.83 -9.42
C ARG A 878 -22.93 15.40 -9.02
N LYS A 879 -22.98 16.59 -8.38
CA LYS A 879 -24.21 17.25 -7.91
C LYS A 879 -24.98 16.41 -6.87
N ILE A 880 -24.29 15.50 -6.17
CA ILE A 880 -24.80 14.74 -5.04
C ILE A 880 -24.61 15.57 -3.77
N THR A 881 -25.67 15.71 -2.99
CA THR A 881 -25.63 16.43 -1.71
C THR A 881 -25.17 15.55 -0.55
N VAL A 882 -24.80 16.20 0.55
CA VAL A 882 -24.36 15.54 1.78
C VAL A 882 -25.18 16.06 2.95
N MET A 883 -25.73 15.12 3.73
CA MET A 883 -26.28 15.37 5.05
C MET A 883 -25.32 14.77 6.07
N ILE A 884 -24.72 15.59 6.92
CA ILE A 884 -23.74 15.13 7.92
C ILE A 884 -24.53 14.68 9.16
N SER A 885 -24.51 13.39 9.46
CA SER A 885 -25.22 12.80 10.60
C SER A 885 -24.30 12.76 11.82
N LEU A 886 -24.66 13.46 12.90
CA LEU A 886 -23.90 13.46 14.15
C LEU A 886 -24.11 12.14 14.91
N HIS A 887 -23.51 11.08 14.38
CA HIS A 887 -23.99 9.72 14.56
C HIS A 887 -23.54 9.11 15.91
N THR A 888 -22.26 9.27 16.28
CA THR A 888 -21.71 8.71 17.53
C THR A 888 -21.07 9.76 18.42
N LEU A 889 -21.25 9.64 19.75
CA LEU A 889 -20.49 10.41 20.73
C LEU A 889 -19.02 9.95 20.83
N ASP A 890 -18.78 8.64 20.84
CA ASP A 890 -17.44 8.04 20.86
C ASP A 890 -17.27 7.06 19.68
N THR A 891 -16.03 6.92 19.20
CA THR A 891 -15.53 5.94 18.20
C THR A 891 -16.03 4.50 18.34
N LYS A 892 -16.60 4.13 19.49
CA LYS A 892 -17.00 2.79 19.91
C LYS A 892 -18.46 2.70 20.38
N LYS A 893 -19.16 3.83 20.55
CA LYS A 893 -20.52 3.91 21.13
C LYS A 893 -21.30 5.10 20.56
N SER A 894 -22.49 4.83 20.04
CA SER A 894 -23.44 5.87 19.59
C SER A 894 -23.79 6.86 20.71
N GLY A 895 -24.17 6.33 21.88
CA GLY A 895 -24.76 7.08 23.00
C GLY A 895 -26.24 7.35 22.75
N GLY A 896 -27.13 6.97 23.68
CA GLY A 896 -28.57 7.11 23.49
C GLY A 896 -29.12 8.53 23.68
N ALA A 897 -28.26 9.46 24.07
CA ALA A 897 -28.52 10.90 24.11
C ALA A 897 -27.43 11.68 23.34
N TRP A 898 -27.64 12.99 23.16
CA TRP A 898 -26.68 13.88 22.49
C TRP A 898 -25.49 14.32 23.37
N TYR A 899 -25.45 13.87 24.62
CA TYR A 899 -24.31 13.96 25.53
C TYR A 899 -24.32 12.76 26.49
N SER A 900 -23.19 12.48 27.13
CA SER A 900 -23.08 11.42 28.15
C SER A 900 -21.87 11.64 29.05
N ASP A 901 -22.10 11.63 30.36
CA ASP A 901 -21.05 11.64 31.38
C ASP A 901 -20.22 10.35 31.37
N GLU A 902 -20.83 9.20 31.03
CA GLU A 902 -20.12 7.91 30.88
C GLU A 902 -19.10 7.97 29.74
N LEU A 903 -19.45 8.69 28.67
CA LEU A 903 -18.63 8.77 27.46
C LEU A 903 -17.71 9.99 27.45
N ASP A 904 -17.64 10.82 28.49
CA ASP A 904 -16.84 12.07 28.48
C ASP A 904 -17.17 12.94 27.25
N VAL A 905 -18.47 13.20 27.03
CA VAL A 905 -18.97 14.14 26.02
C VAL A 905 -20.10 14.97 26.62
N THR A 906 -19.80 16.22 26.96
CA THR A 906 -20.74 17.22 27.50
C THR A 906 -21.54 17.94 26.41
N GLU A 907 -22.64 18.61 26.80
CA GLU A 907 -23.41 19.51 25.92
C GLU A 907 -22.51 20.54 25.21
N GLU A 908 -21.54 21.13 25.91
CA GLU A 908 -20.64 22.12 25.32
C GLU A 908 -19.68 21.49 24.30
N GLN A 909 -19.12 20.30 24.57
CA GLN A 909 -18.29 19.57 23.61
C GLN A 909 -19.07 19.21 22.34
N PHE A 910 -20.33 18.78 22.45
CA PHE A 910 -21.17 18.50 21.28
C PHE A 910 -21.41 19.77 20.44
N LEU A 911 -21.76 20.88 21.09
CA LEU A 911 -21.96 22.17 20.40
C LEU A 911 -20.68 22.75 19.81
N ASN A 912 -19.52 22.47 20.41
CA ASN A 912 -18.22 22.84 19.85
C ASN A 912 -17.87 22.01 18.60
N ALA A 913 -18.34 20.76 18.47
CA ALA A 913 -18.23 20.00 17.23
C ALA A 913 -19.06 20.61 16.10
N VAL A 914 -20.27 21.12 16.40
CA VAL A 914 -21.12 21.86 15.46
C VAL A 914 -20.46 23.16 14.99
N ASP A 915 -19.83 23.91 15.91
CA ASP A 915 -19.06 25.10 15.58
C ASP A 915 -17.83 24.78 14.71
N LEU A 916 -17.16 23.64 14.94
CA LEU A 916 -16.05 23.18 14.09
C LEU A 916 -16.52 22.80 12.68
N LEU A 917 -17.65 22.10 12.53
CA LEU A 917 -18.22 21.76 11.23
C LEU A 917 -18.62 23.02 10.46
N THR A 918 -19.50 23.85 11.02
CA THR A 918 -20.00 25.07 10.35
C THR A 918 -18.87 26.02 9.95
N LYS A 919 -17.91 26.29 10.84
CA LYS A 919 -16.73 27.14 10.58
C LYS A 919 -15.86 26.67 9.41
N ASN A 920 -15.72 25.36 9.22
CA ASN A 920 -14.84 24.79 8.19
C ASN A 920 -15.57 24.41 6.89
N LEU A 921 -16.91 24.35 6.91
CA LEU A 921 -17.72 23.80 5.82
C LEU A 921 -18.78 24.78 5.26
N CYS A 922 -19.13 25.88 5.93
CA CYS A 922 -20.11 26.85 5.43
C CYS A 922 -19.52 27.77 4.33
N THR A 923 -19.25 27.22 3.14
CA THR A 923 -18.72 27.97 2.00
C THR A 923 -19.27 27.44 0.67
N SER A 924 -19.18 28.23 -0.40
CA SER A 924 -19.50 27.80 -1.77
C SER A 924 -18.67 26.61 -2.27
N LYS A 925 -17.50 26.35 -1.68
CA LYS A 925 -16.67 25.17 -2.01
C LYS A 925 -17.35 23.84 -1.59
N TYR A 926 -18.25 23.90 -0.62
CA TYR A 926 -19.02 22.78 -0.10
C TYR A 926 -20.52 23.06 -0.23
N TRP A 927 -20.89 23.67 -1.36
CA TRP A 927 -22.25 24.13 -1.68
C TRP A 927 -23.32 23.05 -1.51
N ASN A 928 -22.93 21.78 -1.63
CA ASN A 928 -23.78 20.60 -1.63
C ASN A 928 -24.07 20.02 -0.23
N ILE A 929 -23.64 20.67 0.86
CA ILE A 929 -24.06 20.28 2.21
C ILE A 929 -25.46 20.82 2.49
N LEU A 930 -26.45 19.93 2.67
CA LEU A 930 -27.82 20.31 3.06
C LEU A 930 -27.87 20.86 4.48
N GLY A 931 -27.05 20.29 5.37
CA GLY A 931 -26.94 20.67 6.77
C GLY A 931 -26.56 19.50 7.66
N LEU A 932 -26.99 19.57 8.91
CA LEU A 932 -26.73 18.53 9.92
C LEU A 932 -28.02 17.78 10.23
N ASP A 933 -27.89 16.45 10.28
CA ASP A 933 -28.73 15.62 11.13
C ASP A 933 -28.15 15.70 12.55
N LEU A 934 -29.00 16.15 13.48
CA LEU A 934 -28.56 16.71 14.75
C LEU A 934 -28.05 15.67 15.76
N LYS A 935 -28.51 14.42 15.69
CA LYS A 935 -28.02 13.25 16.44
C LYS A 935 -28.75 12.00 15.94
N ASN A 936 -28.00 11.00 15.51
CA ASN A 936 -28.54 9.67 15.18
C ASN A 936 -29.13 8.97 16.40
N GLU A 937 -30.30 8.37 16.22
CA GLU A 937 -31.01 7.45 17.10
C GLU A 937 -30.99 7.81 18.60
N PRO A 938 -31.56 8.97 19.00
CA PRO A 938 -31.88 9.23 20.39
C PRO A 938 -32.84 8.15 20.93
N HIS A 939 -32.50 7.53 22.07
CA HIS A 939 -33.30 6.49 22.71
C HIS A 939 -33.26 6.52 24.25
N GLU A 940 -32.35 7.29 24.84
CA GLU A 940 -32.28 7.57 26.28
C GLU A 940 -32.79 9.00 26.62
N CYS A 941 -33.23 9.75 25.61
CA CYS A 941 -33.81 11.09 25.74
C CYS A 941 -35.33 11.07 25.99
N SER A 942 -35.84 12.10 26.67
CA SER A 942 -37.27 12.45 26.63
C SER A 942 -37.57 13.50 25.55
N TRP A 943 -38.84 13.69 25.22
CA TRP A 943 -39.30 14.76 24.32
C TRP A 943 -40.07 15.82 25.11
N GLY A 944 -39.48 17.01 25.31
CA GLY A 944 -40.09 18.12 26.06
C GLY A 944 -40.10 17.94 27.59
N GLY A 945 -39.61 16.80 28.11
CA GLY A 945 -39.70 16.39 29.50
C GLY A 945 -38.46 16.70 30.36
N LYS A 946 -37.84 15.64 30.89
CA LYS A 946 -36.65 15.68 31.77
C LYS A 946 -35.37 15.62 30.93
N ALA A 947 -34.28 16.18 31.45
CA ALA A 947 -32.95 15.98 30.87
C ALA A 947 -32.52 14.50 30.95
N PRO A 948 -31.83 13.95 29.91
CA PRO A 948 -31.60 14.59 28.61
C PRO A 948 -32.90 14.72 27.80
N ASP A 949 -33.14 15.90 27.25
CA ASP A 949 -34.35 16.23 26.49
C ASP A 949 -33.97 16.54 25.04
N TRP A 950 -34.53 15.77 24.10
CA TRP A 950 -34.19 15.87 22.70
C TRP A 950 -34.92 17.00 21.96
N GLN A 951 -36.09 17.44 22.42
CA GLN A 951 -36.77 18.61 21.86
C GLN A 951 -35.96 19.88 22.16
N LYS A 952 -35.47 19.99 23.41
CA LYS A 952 -34.61 21.10 23.84
C LYS A 952 -33.21 21.00 23.22
N GLY A 953 -32.65 19.79 23.15
CA GLY A 953 -31.39 19.49 22.48
C GLY A 953 -31.40 19.91 21.00
N SER A 954 -32.38 19.40 20.23
CA SER A 954 -32.57 19.76 18.81
C SER A 954 -32.67 21.27 18.61
N SER A 955 -33.45 21.96 19.44
CA SER A 955 -33.59 23.42 19.38
C SER A 955 -32.25 24.12 19.64
N LEU A 956 -31.47 23.66 20.62
CA LEU A 956 -30.17 24.25 20.97
C LEU A 956 -29.08 23.98 19.91
N ILE A 957 -28.97 22.74 19.44
CA ILE A 957 -28.00 22.30 18.43
C ILE A 957 -28.32 22.94 17.07
N GLY A 958 -29.58 22.90 16.63
CA GLY A 958 -30.04 23.51 15.38
C GLY A 958 -29.80 25.02 15.35
N ASN A 959 -30.04 25.72 16.47
CA ASN A 959 -29.74 27.15 16.57
C ASN A 959 -28.23 27.46 16.64
N ARG A 960 -27.40 26.58 17.23
CA ARG A 960 -25.94 26.71 17.14
C ARG A 960 -25.46 26.54 15.69
N MET A 961 -25.97 25.52 14.99
CA MET A 961 -25.69 25.27 13.59
C MET A 961 -26.08 26.46 12.71
N LEU A 962 -27.32 26.97 12.81
CA LEU A 962 -27.81 28.09 12.00
C LEU A 962 -27.06 29.40 12.26
N LYS A 963 -26.58 29.62 13.47
CA LYS A 963 -25.69 30.75 13.81
C LYS A 963 -24.33 30.64 13.10
N GLY A 964 -23.80 29.43 12.92
CA GLY A 964 -22.56 29.18 12.17
C GLY A 964 -22.76 29.11 10.66
N CYS A 965 -23.90 28.61 10.20
CA CYS A 965 -24.28 28.51 8.78
C CYS A 965 -25.81 28.65 8.59
N PRO A 966 -26.33 29.85 8.29
CA PRO A 966 -27.78 30.06 8.13
C PRO A 966 -28.33 29.38 6.87
N ASN A 967 -27.46 29.02 5.91
CA ASN A 967 -27.81 28.35 4.66
C ASN A 967 -28.20 26.87 4.80
N TRP A 968 -27.86 26.23 5.92
CA TRP A 968 -28.13 24.81 6.18
C TRP A 968 -29.52 24.56 6.79
N MET A 969 -29.98 23.31 6.73
CA MET A 969 -31.19 22.80 7.40
C MET A 969 -30.81 21.87 8.57
N ALA A 970 -31.71 21.77 9.55
CA ALA A 970 -31.59 20.90 10.72
C ALA A 970 -32.54 19.71 10.55
N PHE A 971 -31.98 18.52 10.39
CA PHE A 971 -32.73 17.28 10.30
C PHE A 971 -32.86 16.68 11.71
N VAL A 972 -34.10 16.42 12.13
CA VAL A 972 -34.44 16.03 13.50
C VAL A 972 -35.11 14.66 13.51
N GLU A 973 -34.39 13.68 14.04
CA GLU A 973 -34.89 12.34 14.34
C GLU A 973 -35.76 12.35 15.61
N GLY A 974 -36.53 11.27 15.81
CA GLY A 974 -37.35 11.04 17.00
C GLY A 974 -36.56 10.63 18.26
N ILE A 975 -37.30 10.17 19.26
CA ILE A 975 -36.75 9.41 20.40
C ILE A 975 -37.17 7.94 20.31
N ALA A 976 -36.94 7.15 21.36
CA ALA A 976 -37.52 5.81 21.51
C ALA A 976 -38.47 5.74 22.71
N GLY A 977 -39.69 5.26 22.51
CA GLY A 977 -40.69 5.07 23.54
C GLY A 977 -41.41 3.73 23.44
N SER A 978 -42.38 3.52 24.33
CA SER A 978 -43.28 2.37 24.30
C SER A 978 -44.73 2.86 24.24
N GLY A 979 -45.45 2.49 23.19
CA GLY A 979 -46.85 2.87 22.97
C GLY A 979 -47.78 1.67 22.80
N THR A 980 -49.05 1.92 22.51
CA THR A 980 -50.00 0.91 22.05
C THR A 980 -50.54 1.26 20.67
N VAL A 981 -50.65 0.27 19.79
CA VAL A 981 -51.15 0.45 18.42
C VAL A 981 -52.16 -0.65 18.08
N SER A 982 -53.18 -0.30 17.30
CA SER A 982 -54.23 -1.20 16.82
C SER A 982 -54.08 -1.43 15.33
N VAL A 983 -53.79 -2.66 14.92
CA VAL A 983 -53.76 -3.07 13.50
C VAL A 983 -54.70 -4.26 13.29
N GLY A 984 -55.68 -4.08 12.41
CA GLY A 984 -56.83 -4.97 12.33
C GLY A 984 -57.55 -5.07 13.68
N ASP A 985 -57.86 -6.28 14.11
CA ASP A 985 -58.49 -6.56 15.41
C ASP A 985 -57.46 -6.72 16.56
N ARG A 986 -56.15 -6.62 16.30
CA ARG A 986 -55.09 -6.75 17.33
C ARG A 986 -54.64 -5.38 17.81
N THR A 987 -54.81 -5.14 19.11
CA THR A 987 -54.17 -4.04 19.85
C THR A 987 -53.12 -4.64 20.77
N ASP A 988 -51.89 -4.12 20.72
CA ASP A 988 -50.77 -4.61 21.54
C ASP A 988 -49.79 -3.47 21.83
N THR A 989 -48.81 -3.72 22.71
CA THR A 989 -47.71 -2.79 22.96
C THR A 989 -46.70 -2.84 21.81
N TYR A 990 -46.21 -1.68 21.37
CA TYR A 990 -45.03 -1.57 20.52
C TYR A 990 -43.93 -0.78 21.24
N TYR A 991 -42.71 -0.91 20.74
CA TYR A 991 -41.59 -0.04 21.05
C TYR A 991 -41.18 0.65 19.75
N ASP A 992 -40.79 1.91 19.82
CA ASP A 992 -40.34 2.67 18.66
C ASP A 992 -39.02 2.11 18.09
N TRP A 993 -38.81 2.31 16.80
CA TRP A 993 -37.45 2.32 16.27
C TRP A 993 -36.71 3.49 16.94
N TRP A 994 -35.42 3.30 17.27
CA TRP A 994 -34.63 4.42 17.78
C TRP A 994 -34.57 5.52 16.69
N GLY A 995 -34.65 6.79 17.08
CA GLY A 995 -34.85 7.88 16.11
C GLY A 995 -36.23 7.90 15.41
N GLY A 996 -37.17 7.01 15.74
CA GLY A 996 -38.49 6.91 15.09
C GLY A 996 -39.64 7.60 15.82
N GLY A 997 -39.65 7.63 17.16
CA GLY A 997 -40.77 8.12 17.96
C GLY A 997 -40.89 9.64 17.97
N LEU A 998 -41.89 10.19 17.27
CA LEU A 998 -42.17 11.63 17.13
C LEU A 998 -43.59 12.01 17.60
N GLU A 999 -44.28 11.19 18.37
CA GLU A 999 -45.70 11.41 18.72
C GLU A 999 -46.01 12.64 19.57
N ASN A 1000 -44.98 13.19 20.23
CA ASN A 1000 -45.11 14.39 21.05
C ASN A 1000 -44.60 15.65 20.32
N ALA A 1001 -44.02 15.51 19.12
CA ALA A 1001 -43.41 16.60 18.36
C ALA A 1001 -44.43 17.61 17.79
N GLY A 1002 -45.66 17.16 17.48
CA GLY A 1002 -46.74 18.05 17.04
C GLY A 1002 -47.28 18.96 18.15
N GLU A 1003 -47.15 18.56 19.42
CA GLU A 1003 -47.50 19.40 20.58
C GLU A 1003 -46.31 20.22 21.09
N ASN A 1004 -45.10 19.66 21.02
CA ASN A 1004 -43.86 20.25 21.51
C ASN A 1004 -42.84 20.31 20.36
N THR A 1005 -43.03 21.24 19.43
CA THR A 1005 -42.18 21.37 18.23
C THR A 1005 -40.77 21.88 18.55
N VAL A 1006 -39.84 21.75 17.60
CA VAL A 1006 -38.45 22.25 17.73
C VAL A 1006 -38.38 23.72 17.31
N GLU A 1007 -37.90 24.58 18.20
CA GLU A 1007 -37.88 26.03 17.97
C GLU A 1007 -36.56 26.49 17.34
N LEU A 1008 -36.59 26.81 16.04
CA LEU A 1008 -35.46 27.36 15.29
C LEU A 1008 -35.62 28.87 15.04
N THR A 1009 -34.51 29.60 15.17
CA THR A 1009 -34.42 31.07 15.02
C THR A 1009 -34.42 31.55 13.57
N THR A 1010 -34.39 30.63 12.60
CA THR A 1010 -34.49 30.90 11.17
C THR A 1010 -35.63 30.07 10.59
N GLU A 1011 -36.54 30.72 9.86
CA GLU A 1011 -37.71 30.08 9.26
C GLU A 1011 -37.31 29.08 8.16
N ASN A 1012 -38.16 28.07 7.93
CA ASN A 1012 -38.00 27.05 6.90
C ASN A 1012 -36.73 26.19 7.03
N LYS A 1013 -36.25 25.92 8.25
CA LYS A 1013 -35.01 25.16 8.51
C LYS A 1013 -35.16 23.80 9.16
N LEU A 1014 -36.35 23.43 9.61
CA LEU A 1014 -36.63 22.15 10.26
C LEU A 1014 -36.99 21.09 9.22
N VAL A 1015 -36.38 19.90 9.29
CA VAL A 1015 -36.79 18.70 8.54
C VAL A 1015 -37.01 17.57 9.55
N TRP A 1016 -38.14 16.89 9.46
CA TRP A 1016 -38.41 15.70 10.26
C TRP A 1016 -37.72 14.50 9.62
N ALA A 1017 -36.92 13.77 10.39
CA ALA A 1017 -35.99 12.75 9.91
C ALA A 1017 -36.17 11.35 10.57
N PRO A 1018 -37.40 10.83 10.74
CA PRO A 1018 -37.62 9.60 11.49
C PRO A 1018 -36.97 8.36 10.87
N HIS A 1019 -36.65 7.38 11.71
CA HIS A 1019 -36.20 6.04 11.30
C HIS A 1019 -37.36 5.03 11.30
N TYR A 1020 -37.38 4.11 10.32
CA TYR A 1020 -38.31 2.98 10.32
C TYR A 1020 -37.73 1.77 9.58
N TYR A 1021 -37.58 0.66 10.30
CA TYR A 1021 -36.85 -0.52 9.82
C TYR A 1021 -37.75 -1.72 9.50
N ASN A 1022 -37.15 -2.71 8.83
CA ASN A 1022 -37.78 -4.00 8.55
C ASN A 1022 -37.38 -5.09 9.57
N THR A 1023 -37.84 -6.32 9.35
CA THR A 1023 -37.58 -7.45 10.27
C THR A 1023 -36.09 -7.76 10.49
N GLY A 1024 -35.20 -7.42 9.55
CA GLY A 1024 -33.76 -7.68 9.67
C GLY A 1024 -33.15 -7.07 10.93
N VAL A 1025 -33.60 -5.87 11.30
CA VAL A 1025 -33.20 -5.20 12.55
C VAL A 1025 -33.99 -5.75 13.75
N PHE A 1026 -35.32 -5.86 13.66
CA PHE A 1026 -36.12 -6.45 14.73
C PHE A 1026 -37.46 -7.03 14.24
N PRO A 1027 -37.87 -8.24 14.69
CA PRO A 1027 -39.18 -8.80 14.37
C PRO A 1027 -40.27 -8.13 15.22
N ALA A 1028 -40.78 -7.00 14.70
CA ALA A 1028 -41.93 -6.30 15.25
C ALA A 1028 -43.23 -7.05 14.97
N TRP A 1029 -44.10 -7.20 15.98
CA TRP A 1029 -45.28 -8.10 15.90
C TRP A 1029 -46.30 -7.68 14.84
N TYR A 1030 -46.40 -6.39 14.54
CA TYR A 1030 -47.39 -5.83 13.61
C TYR A 1030 -47.11 -6.18 12.14
N LEU A 1031 -45.92 -6.73 11.83
CA LEU A 1031 -45.57 -7.28 10.52
C LEU A 1031 -46.13 -8.70 10.28
N TYR A 1032 -46.78 -9.30 11.29
CA TYR A 1032 -47.23 -10.71 11.29
C TYR A 1032 -48.72 -10.85 11.63
N ALA A 1033 -49.37 -11.86 11.04
CA ALA A 1033 -50.76 -12.20 11.32
C ALA A 1033 -50.93 -12.76 12.74
N SER A 1034 -49.95 -13.56 13.17
CA SER A 1034 -49.83 -14.07 14.53
C SER A 1034 -48.35 -14.35 14.86
N THR A 1035 -48.04 -14.32 16.14
CA THR A 1035 -46.68 -14.42 16.70
C THR A 1035 -46.73 -15.28 17.94
N GLY A 1036 -45.82 -16.24 18.06
CA GLY A 1036 -45.59 -17.00 19.30
C GLY A 1036 -44.88 -16.15 20.35
N GLU A 1037 -44.49 -16.80 21.44
CA GLU A 1037 -43.59 -16.18 22.43
C GLU A 1037 -42.26 -15.77 21.77
N LYS A 1038 -41.68 -14.66 22.23
CA LYS A 1038 -40.28 -14.34 21.94
C LYS A 1038 -39.35 -15.20 22.82
N ASP A 1039 -38.16 -15.48 22.33
CA ASP A 1039 -37.07 -16.04 23.13
C ASP A 1039 -36.22 -14.92 23.78
N ALA A 1040 -35.04 -15.27 24.32
CA ALA A 1040 -34.12 -14.32 24.95
C ALA A 1040 -33.38 -13.39 23.97
N SER A 1041 -33.35 -13.72 22.66
CA SER A 1041 -32.82 -12.84 21.61
C SER A 1041 -33.88 -11.87 21.06
N GLY A 1042 -35.15 -12.18 21.28
CA GLY A 1042 -36.29 -11.46 20.73
C GLY A 1042 -36.88 -12.08 19.46
N ALA A 1043 -36.34 -13.21 18.99
CA ALA A 1043 -36.88 -13.99 17.88
C ALA A 1043 -38.21 -14.66 18.26
N PHE A 1044 -39.14 -14.81 17.32
CA PHE A 1044 -40.43 -15.45 17.58
C PHE A 1044 -40.32 -16.97 17.40
N LYS A 1045 -40.69 -17.76 18.42
CA LYS A 1045 -40.69 -19.24 18.34
C LYS A 1045 -41.56 -19.82 17.20
N THR A 1046 -42.55 -19.04 16.75
CA THR A 1046 -43.39 -19.30 15.57
C THR A 1046 -43.96 -17.98 15.07
N TYR A 1047 -44.18 -17.81 13.77
CA TYR A 1047 -44.87 -16.65 13.20
C TYR A 1047 -45.74 -17.04 12.00
N VAL A 1048 -46.66 -16.16 11.60
CA VAL A 1048 -47.45 -16.30 10.35
C VAL A 1048 -47.35 -14.99 9.57
N GLU A 1049 -46.82 -15.06 8.36
CA GLU A 1049 -46.66 -13.87 7.49
C GLU A 1049 -47.99 -13.33 6.96
N LEU A 1050 -48.12 -12.02 6.93
CA LEU A 1050 -49.27 -11.31 6.35
C LEU A 1050 -49.34 -11.43 4.81
N ASP A 1051 -50.53 -11.20 4.25
CA ASP A 1051 -50.71 -10.84 2.84
C ASP A 1051 -50.29 -9.37 2.59
N ASP A 1052 -50.12 -9.01 1.31
CA ASP A 1052 -49.61 -7.70 0.90
C ASP A 1052 -50.54 -6.54 1.27
N ALA A 1053 -51.86 -6.73 1.27
CA ALA A 1053 -52.80 -5.67 1.56
C ALA A 1053 -52.82 -5.36 3.06
N THR A 1054 -52.74 -6.38 3.90
CA THR A 1054 -52.70 -6.24 5.36
C THR A 1054 -51.32 -5.80 5.85
N LEU A 1055 -50.22 -6.35 5.30
CA LEU A 1055 -48.85 -5.91 5.65
C LEU A 1055 -48.65 -4.43 5.33
N ARG A 1056 -48.99 -3.99 4.11
CA ARG A 1056 -48.95 -2.57 3.71
C ARG A 1056 -49.75 -1.69 4.65
N ARG A 1057 -50.98 -2.09 5.00
CA ARG A 1057 -51.84 -1.34 5.93
C ARG A 1057 -51.23 -1.25 7.33
N ASN A 1058 -50.58 -2.30 7.82
CA ASN A 1058 -49.97 -2.31 9.15
C ASN A 1058 -48.71 -1.42 9.20
N VAL A 1059 -47.92 -1.40 8.12
CA VAL A 1059 -46.80 -0.45 7.96
C VAL A 1059 -47.34 0.98 7.91
N GLU A 1060 -48.39 1.24 7.13
CA GLU A 1060 -49.01 2.58 7.03
C GLU A 1060 -49.52 3.09 8.39
N ILE A 1061 -50.27 2.26 9.14
CA ILE A 1061 -50.77 2.62 10.47
C ILE A 1061 -49.65 2.85 11.47
N THR A 1062 -48.57 2.07 11.43
CA THR A 1062 -47.47 2.22 12.40
C THR A 1062 -46.56 3.41 12.07
N MET A 1063 -46.25 3.66 10.80
CA MET A 1063 -45.56 4.89 10.37
C MET A 1063 -46.37 6.14 10.75
N ASP A 1064 -47.68 6.17 10.46
CA ASP A 1064 -48.57 7.28 10.85
C ASP A 1064 -48.59 7.48 12.37
N LYS A 1065 -48.73 6.39 13.13
CA LYS A 1065 -48.77 6.38 14.60
C LYS A 1065 -47.48 6.86 15.26
N MET A 1066 -46.31 6.63 14.66
CA MET A 1066 -45.00 7.03 15.20
C MET A 1066 -44.62 8.46 14.80
N PHE A 1067 -44.84 8.83 13.53
CA PHE A 1067 -44.37 10.11 12.97
C PHE A 1067 -45.22 10.68 11.84
N GLY A 1068 -45.88 9.85 11.01
CA GLY A 1068 -46.55 10.30 9.79
C GLY A 1068 -47.70 11.30 10.03
N TYR A 1069 -48.35 11.22 11.19
CA TYR A 1069 -49.38 12.18 11.61
C TYR A 1069 -48.89 13.64 11.58
N LEU A 1070 -47.58 13.89 11.71
CA LEU A 1070 -46.98 15.22 11.69
C LEU A 1070 -47.33 16.00 10.42
N LEU A 1071 -47.43 15.34 9.26
CA LEU A 1071 -47.82 16.00 8.00
C LEU A 1071 -49.24 16.59 8.03
N GLY A 1072 -50.08 16.18 8.98
CA GLY A 1072 -51.38 16.79 9.26
C GLY A 1072 -51.30 18.05 10.14
N VAL A 1073 -50.25 18.15 10.96
CA VAL A 1073 -50.04 19.16 12.02
C VAL A 1073 -49.06 20.25 11.57
N ASP A 1074 -47.83 19.85 11.23
CA ASP A 1074 -46.81 20.67 10.61
C ASP A 1074 -46.86 20.44 9.09
N LYS A 1075 -47.30 21.47 8.37
CA LYS A 1075 -47.42 21.48 6.91
C LYS A 1075 -46.31 22.25 6.22
N ASN A 1076 -45.35 22.76 6.99
CA ASN A 1076 -44.24 23.52 6.46
C ASN A 1076 -42.99 22.65 6.38
N SER A 1077 -42.61 22.00 7.48
CA SER A 1077 -41.41 21.16 7.51
C SER A 1077 -41.57 19.92 6.62
N ALA A 1078 -40.56 19.66 5.80
CA ALA A 1078 -40.45 18.42 5.05
C ALA A 1078 -40.27 17.20 5.96
N MET A 1079 -40.74 16.05 5.47
CA MET A 1079 -40.51 14.72 6.06
C MET A 1079 -39.58 13.94 5.14
N VAL A 1080 -38.49 13.39 5.67
CA VAL A 1080 -37.50 12.56 4.96
C VAL A 1080 -37.18 11.36 5.85
N MET A 1081 -37.18 10.13 5.33
CA MET A 1081 -36.74 8.99 6.16
C MET A 1081 -35.22 9.10 6.43
N GLY A 1082 -34.82 9.21 7.70
CA GLY A 1082 -33.41 9.34 8.10
C GLY A 1082 -32.62 8.06 7.83
N GLU A 1083 -33.19 6.94 8.23
CA GLU A 1083 -32.80 5.58 7.86
C GLU A 1083 -34.05 4.72 7.66
N PHE A 1084 -34.01 3.86 6.65
CA PHE A 1084 -35.01 2.81 6.44
C PHE A 1084 -34.42 1.65 5.62
N ALA A 1085 -35.26 0.65 5.32
CA ALA A 1085 -34.89 -0.64 4.73
C ALA A 1085 -34.23 -1.59 5.73
N GLY A 1086 -33.01 -2.07 5.44
CA GLY A 1086 -32.39 -3.22 6.08
C GLY A 1086 -32.13 -4.36 5.10
N LEU A 1087 -31.99 -5.59 5.60
CA LEU A 1087 -31.90 -6.82 4.78
C LEU A 1087 -33.02 -6.88 3.72
N TYR A 1088 -32.72 -7.29 2.49
CA TYR A 1088 -33.66 -7.15 1.36
C TYR A 1088 -33.61 -8.33 0.36
N GLY A 1089 -32.49 -8.52 -0.34
CA GLY A 1089 -32.31 -9.59 -1.31
C GLY A 1089 -32.05 -10.95 -0.65
N LYS A 1090 -31.36 -10.94 0.51
CA LYS A 1090 -31.05 -12.13 1.31
C LYS A 1090 -32.20 -12.57 2.24
N ASP A 1091 -33.40 -11.98 2.12
CA ASP A 1091 -34.59 -12.27 2.94
C ASP A 1091 -35.02 -13.75 2.85
N ALA A 1092 -34.95 -14.49 3.95
CA ALA A 1092 -35.25 -15.91 4.04
C ALA A 1092 -36.74 -16.23 4.22
N HIS A 1093 -37.61 -15.24 4.46
CA HIS A 1093 -39.03 -15.50 4.72
C HIS A 1093 -39.75 -16.12 3.50
N PRO A 1094 -40.65 -17.11 3.69
CA PRO A 1094 -41.40 -17.75 2.59
C PRO A 1094 -42.18 -16.80 1.68
N LYS A 1095 -42.83 -15.75 2.21
CA LYS A 1095 -43.48 -14.68 1.43
C LYS A 1095 -42.62 -13.41 1.30
N LYS A 1096 -41.34 -13.43 1.71
CA LYS A 1096 -40.43 -12.28 1.69
C LYS A 1096 -40.97 -11.07 2.47
N THR A 1097 -41.35 -11.27 3.74
CA THR A 1097 -41.87 -10.18 4.60
C THR A 1097 -40.86 -9.05 4.81
N THR A 1098 -39.57 -9.34 4.99
CA THR A 1098 -38.52 -8.32 5.20
C THR A 1098 -38.42 -7.39 3.99
N LYS A 1099 -38.37 -7.98 2.78
CA LYS A 1099 -38.39 -7.26 1.51
C LYS A 1099 -39.67 -6.44 1.34
N ARG A 1100 -40.84 -7.07 1.51
CA ARG A 1100 -42.16 -6.43 1.32
C ARG A 1100 -42.40 -5.27 2.28
N THR A 1101 -41.92 -5.35 3.52
CA THR A 1101 -41.98 -4.20 4.45
C THR A 1101 -41.25 -3.00 3.87
N THR A 1102 -40.03 -3.18 3.33
CA THR A 1102 -39.27 -2.12 2.67
C THR A 1102 -39.99 -1.57 1.43
N ASP A 1103 -40.53 -2.46 0.58
CA ASP A 1103 -41.31 -2.06 -0.60
C ASP A 1103 -42.50 -1.18 -0.22
N PHE A 1104 -43.25 -1.58 0.82
CA PHE A 1104 -44.42 -0.84 1.27
C PHE A 1104 -44.07 0.46 2.00
N THR A 1105 -42.95 0.52 2.74
CA THR A 1105 -42.44 1.79 3.29
C THR A 1105 -42.21 2.80 2.16
N ILE A 1106 -41.62 2.40 1.03
CA ILE A 1106 -41.45 3.27 -0.15
C ILE A 1106 -42.80 3.67 -0.74
N GLU A 1107 -43.73 2.73 -0.95
CA GLU A 1107 -45.09 3.05 -1.43
C GLU A 1107 -45.81 4.08 -0.52
N ILE A 1108 -45.64 3.97 0.80
CA ILE A 1108 -46.27 4.85 1.79
C ILE A 1108 -45.61 6.24 1.79
N MET A 1109 -44.29 6.33 1.70
CA MET A 1109 -43.55 7.60 1.55
C MET A 1109 -44.04 8.37 0.32
N LEU A 1110 -44.16 7.69 -0.82
CA LEU A 1110 -44.68 8.27 -2.07
C LEU A 1110 -46.14 8.70 -1.93
N LYS A 1111 -47.01 7.84 -1.39
CA LYS A 1111 -48.44 8.08 -1.17
C LYS A 1111 -48.69 9.29 -0.27
N ALA A 1112 -47.88 9.46 0.77
CA ALA A 1112 -47.96 10.56 1.73
C ALA A 1112 -47.22 11.84 1.29
N GLY A 1113 -46.47 11.79 0.18
CA GLY A 1113 -45.79 12.96 -0.38
C GLY A 1113 -44.50 13.37 0.34
N TYR A 1114 -43.81 12.43 1.00
CA TYR A 1114 -42.54 12.69 1.70
C TYR A 1114 -41.51 13.28 0.73
N ALA A 1115 -40.63 14.15 1.23
CA ALA A 1115 -39.59 14.79 0.43
C ALA A 1115 -38.45 13.83 0.05
N GLY A 1116 -38.37 12.65 0.66
CA GLY A 1116 -37.47 11.57 0.25
C GLY A 1116 -37.07 10.63 1.38
N GLY A 1117 -35.91 10.00 1.25
CA GLY A 1117 -35.31 9.19 2.31
C GLY A 1117 -33.90 8.71 1.99
N TYR A 1118 -33.20 8.20 3.01
CA TYR A 1118 -31.91 7.54 2.88
C TYR A 1118 -32.03 6.07 3.27
N MET A 1119 -31.75 5.15 2.33
CA MET A 1119 -31.76 3.73 2.65
C MET A 1119 -30.50 3.33 3.45
N TRP A 1120 -30.62 2.35 4.33
CA TRP A 1120 -29.52 1.78 5.11
C TRP A 1120 -29.17 0.38 4.60
N SER A 1121 -28.03 0.17 3.91
CA SER A 1121 -27.03 1.17 3.51
C SER A 1121 -26.33 0.82 2.18
N LEU A 1122 -25.45 1.71 1.70
CA LEU A 1122 -24.56 1.44 0.57
C LEU A 1122 -23.60 0.27 0.86
N ASN A 1123 -23.12 0.20 2.10
CA ASN A 1123 -22.09 -0.69 2.60
C ASN A 1123 -22.57 -2.16 2.66
N PRO A 1124 -21.85 -3.14 2.06
CA PRO A 1124 -22.16 -4.57 2.24
C PRO A 1124 -22.02 -5.03 3.70
N GLU A 1125 -21.18 -4.36 4.51
CA GLU A 1125 -20.92 -4.72 5.91
C GLU A 1125 -22.09 -4.41 6.87
N SER A 1126 -23.19 -3.83 6.36
CA SER A 1126 -24.44 -3.59 7.10
C SER A 1126 -24.95 -4.88 7.76
N ALA A 1127 -24.89 -4.99 9.09
CA ALA A 1127 -25.16 -6.23 9.82
C ALA A 1127 -26.54 -6.25 10.51
N TYR A 1128 -27.37 -7.24 10.14
CA TYR A 1128 -28.73 -7.46 10.61
C TYR A 1128 -28.82 -8.72 11.49
N GLN A 1129 -29.78 -8.75 12.41
CA GLN A 1129 -29.83 -9.73 13.51
C GLN A 1129 -30.86 -10.85 13.31
N PHE A 1130 -31.86 -10.69 12.44
CA PHE A 1130 -32.94 -11.68 12.28
C PHE A 1130 -33.21 -12.04 10.82
N ASN A 1131 -33.13 -13.32 10.47
CA ASN A 1131 -33.49 -13.79 9.13
C ASN A 1131 -33.83 -15.30 9.11
N PRO A 1132 -35.12 -15.71 9.09
CA PRO A 1132 -36.33 -14.90 9.23
C PRO A 1132 -36.61 -14.48 10.69
N ALA A 1133 -37.80 -13.97 11.01
CA ALA A 1133 -38.24 -13.60 12.39
C ALA A 1133 -38.11 -14.74 13.43
N ASP A 1134 -38.15 -15.96 12.92
CA ASP A 1134 -37.52 -17.21 13.38
C ASP A 1134 -36.22 -17.19 14.19
N THR A 1135 -35.24 -16.54 13.60
CA THR A 1135 -33.86 -17.03 13.59
C THR A 1135 -32.92 -15.85 13.81
N TYR A 1136 -32.42 -15.75 15.03
CA TYR A 1136 -31.40 -14.78 15.41
C TYR A 1136 -30.02 -15.21 14.91
N GLY A 1137 -29.20 -14.25 14.47
CA GLY A 1137 -27.87 -14.49 13.95
C GLY A 1137 -27.14 -13.20 13.58
N THR A 1138 -26.36 -13.25 12.51
CA THR A 1138 -25.72 -12.07 11.93
C THR A 1138 -25.70 -12.25 10.41
N PHE A 1139 -26.36 -11.33 9.70
CA PHE A 1139 -26.59 -11.39 8.27
C PHE A 1139 -26.17 -10.05 7.66
N THR A 1140 -25.18 -10.05 6.76
CA THR A 1140 -24.69 -8.84 6.11
C THR A 1140 -25.36 -8.61 4.75
N GLU A 1141 -25.80 -7.39 4.47
CA GLU A 1141 -26.29 -6.99 3.15
C GLU A 1141 -26.21 -5.46 2.94
N GLY A 1142 -25.78 -5.04 1.75
CA GLY A 1142 -25.81 -3.65 1.32
C GLY A 1142 -26.36 -3.49 -0.09
N LEU A 1143 -26.37 -2.25 -0.58
CA LEU A 1143 -26.67 -1.91 -1.96
C LEU A 1143 -25.58 -2.40 -2.94
N LEU A 1144 -24.35 -2.53 -2.45
CA LEU A 1144 -23.25 -3.27 -3.07
C LEU A 1144 -23.07 -4.63 -2.37
N ASP A 1145 -22.46 -5.59 -3.08
CA ASP A 1145 -21.95 -6.83 -2.52
C ASP A 1145 -20.53 -6.63 -1.93
N ASP A 1146 -20.02 -7.65 -1.22
CA ASP A 1146 -18.77 -7.61 -0.41
C ASP A 1146 -17.48 -7.24 -1.19
N ASP A 1147 -17.55 -7.20 -2.53
CA ASP A 1147 -16.45 -6.77 -3.41
C ASP A 1147 -16.39 -5.23 -3.61
N TRP A 1148 -17.41 -4.47 -3.17
CA TRP A 1148 -17.60 -3.04 -3.43
C TRP A 1148 -17.62 -2.64 -4.93
N LEU A 1149 -17.79 -3.61 -5.83
CA LEU A 1149 -17.76 -3.43 -7.29
C LEU A 1149 -19.00 -4.02 -7.98
N THR A 1150 -19.67 -4.99 -7.38
CA THR A 1150 -20.91 -5.60 -7.86
C THR A 1150 -22.11 -5.00 -7.12
N PRO A 1151 -23.06 -4.35 -7.80
CA PRO A 1151 -24.31 -3.92 -7.17
C PRO A 1151 -25.20 -5.12 -6.84
N ASN A 1152 -25.75 -5.13 -5.62
CA ASN A 1152 -26.76 -6.10 -5.20
C ASN A 1152 -28.02 -5.89 -6.03
N LYS A 1153 -28.16 -6.65 -7.12
CA LYS A 1153 -29.19 -6.44 -8.14
C LYS A 1153 -30.60 -6.46 -7.56
N ALA A 1154 -30.90 -7.35 -6.61
CA ALA A 1154 -32.22 -7.43 -6.00
C ALA A 1154 -32.54 -6.14 -5.22
N PHE A 1155 -31.57 -5.63 -4.44
CA PHE A 1155 -31.73 -4.38 -3.69
C PHE A 1155 -31.84 -3.17 -4.62
N MET A 1156 -31.05 -3.12 -5.69
CA MET A 1156 -31.14 -2.08 -6.73
C MET A 1156 -32.50 -2.05 -7.43
N GLU A 1157 -33.06 -3.22 -7.79
CA GLU A 1157 -34.42 -3.33 -8.35
C GLU A 1157 -35.49 -2.86 -7.35
N GLY A 1158 -35.27 -3.02 -6.04
CA GLY A 1158 -36.12 -2.47 -4.99
C GLY A 1158 -36.03 -0.94 -4.86
N MET A 1159 -34.81 -0.41 -4.77
CA MET A 1159 -34.57 1.02 -4.60
C MET A 1159 -34.91 1.83 -5.87
N ALA A 1160 -35.12 1.19 -7.02
CA ALA A 1160 -35.74 1.80 -8.19
C ALA A 1160 -37.16 2.32 -7.92
N GLY A 1161 -37.89 1.79 -6.93
CA GLY A 1161 -39.18 2.32 -6.49
C GLY A 1161 -39.10 3.77 -5.96
N MET A 1162 -37.91 4.23 -5.56
CA MET A 1162 -37.69 5.63 -5.16
C MET A 1162 -37.58 6.59 -6.36
N ASP A 1163 -37.54 6.11 -7.61
CA ASP A 1163 -37.43 6.98 -8.79
C ASP A 1163 -38.67 7.84 -9.02
N ASP A 1164 -39.83 7.43 -8.48
CA ASP A 1164 -41.09 8.16 -8.52
C ASP A 1164 -41.23 9.25 -7.42
N ILE A 1165 -40.17 9.49 -6.62
CA ILE A 1165 -40.16 10.56 -5.62
C ILE A 1165 -40.38 11.91 -6.31
N LYS A 1166 -41.36 12.67 -5.79
CA LYS A 1166 -41.73 13.99 -6.33
C LYS A 1166 -40.51 14.90 -6.38
N ASP A 1167 -40.32 15.55 -7.53
CA ASP A 1167 -39.21 16.46 -7.79
C ASP A 1167 -37.80 15.84 -7.63
N LEU A 1168 -37.65 14.51 -7.72
CA LEU A 1168 -36.34 13.85 -7.77
C LEU A 1168 -35.51 14.34 -8.98
N LYS A 1169 -34.35 14.91 -8.69
CA LYS A 1169 -33.36 15.41 -9.66
C LYS A 1169 -32.02 15.63 -8.97
N MET A 1170 -30.91 15.64 -9.73
CA MET A 1170 -29.61 16.04 -9.18
C MET A 1170 -29.66 17.51 -8.73
N PHE A 1171 -28.99 17.85 -7.62
CA PHE A 1171 -29.16 19.16 -6.99
C PHE A 1171 -28.59 20.32 -7.85
N PRO A 1172 -29.22 21.51 -7.83
CA PRO A 1172 -28.80 22.62 -8.66
C PRO A 1172 -27.54 23.32 -8.13
N CYS A 1173 -26.45 23.21 -8.88
CA CYS A 1173 -25.33 24.15 -8.79
C CYS A 1173 -25.74 25.49 -9.40
N PHE A 1174 -26.06 26.50 -8.59
CA PHE A 1174 -26.34 27.85 -9.06
C PHE A 1174 -25.03 28.59 -9.35
N PRO A 1175 -24.80 29.16 -10.56
CA PRO A 1175 -23.52 29.78 -10.89
C PRO A 1175 -23.30 31.09 -10.13
N GLN A 1176 -22.11 31.27 -9.56
CA GLN A 1176 -21.69 32.55 -8.99
C GLN A 1176 -21.74 33.66 -10.04
N LYS A 1177 -22.25 34.84 -9.67
CA LYS A 1177 -22.18 36.03 -10.52
C LYS A 1177 -20.70 36.42 -10.73
N ALA A 1178 -20.23 36.30 -11.97
CA ALA A 1178 -18.94 36.87 -12.36
C ALA A 1178 -18.89 38.35 -11.98
N SER A 1179 -17.89 38.75 -11.19
CA SER A 1179 -17.72 40.14 -10.79
C SER A 1179 -17.38 40.97 -12.03
N SER A 1180 -18.23 41.93 -12.37
CA SER A 1180 -17.98 42.85 -13.48
C SER A 1180 -16.83 43.80 -13.12
N THR A 1181 -15.61 43.43 -13.53
CA THR A 1181 -14.42 44.30 -13.48
C THR A 1181 -14.64 45.48 -14.40
N SER A 1182 -15.30 46.52 -13.89
CA SER A 1182 -15.51 47.78 -14.59
C SER A 1182 -14.18 48.49 -14.77
N SER A 1183 -13.74 48.60 -16.03
CA SER A 1183 -12.53 49.33 -16.39
C SER A 1183 -12.69 50.82 -16.09
N LYS A 1184 -11.83 51.35 -15.22
CA LYS A 1184 -11.55 52.77 -15.00
C LYS A 1184 -10.09 52.97 -14.67
#